data_AF-A0A1V6J9H3-F1
#
_entry.id   AF-A0A1V6J9H3-F1
#
_cell.length_a   1.000
_cell.length_b   1.000
_cell.length_c   1.000
_cell.angle_alpha   90.00
_cell.angle_beta   90.00
_cell.angle_gamma   90.00
#
_symmetry.space_group_name_H-M   'P 1'
#
loop_
_entity.id
_entity.type
_entity.pdbx_description
1 polymer ?
#
loop_
_entity_poly.entity_id
_entity_poly.type
_entity_poly.pdbx_seq_one_letter_code
_entity_poly.pdbx_strand_id
1 'polypeptide(L)'
;MILLLTGILSSVQAQQLKSDTFDVVHYDLHLDIMNFQAKQLNGFAILTLTPKMNQLSYISLDLLSLQVDSVKVEGQPVVSWYQDDTLLRIPLISPVSVGDTFQMRIRYHGTPIVEPAGWGGFHFDSWIAYNLGIAFQANPHNYGRAWFPCIDDFIDRATYDYYITTEAGKTAVCGGLLIDSIVHPDNSITWHWKMNQTIPAYLASVAVASYIKIADIYNGIQTDIPISLYFRPSDTAAVNNLFVNLKNILSVYENHWGAYSFDRVGYVGTIQGAMEHAANIALPVSTLSSGYEWLYAHELSHMWFGDKITCSSAEDMWLNEGWAVFNESLYREGIYGYPAYRSNMNSKLANVLQYCHIKDNGYRALYGIPNEYTYGETVYQKGGVVVHTLRNYLGDSLFFPAISNFLQDYAFQPVSSFQLRDYLTQYTGIDMTPFFDGWVFSPGFPCFVIDSCQMVPSGQNFLTTVFVHQKLKGAPEYYHNNRLFISFIDSLWNTHDFMMEFSGEFGSQTFVLPFKPTLCLADYYDRIADATTDASLRIHSSGDYDFPNTFFRLSITSLADSAFFRVTHNWAAPDSLKTPLPGLTLSDYRYWRIEGIYHVPFQAKGRFFYSRPSHLDDSLLQNLNDSLVILYRKNASEEWQGIPFTRTGTLAGYITVNDLQPGEYTLASWDEYYVGKTEIILTDNKISIHPNPVLGHCTIKVASNHSSVLKIYASSGVLLLKKPLPSGTHELNYDFSRFPAGFYIARLEDTNGHSLAHEKFIVGKR
;
A
#
# COMPACT_ATOMS: atom_id res chain seq x y z
N MET A 1 58.80 13.23 14.54
CA MET A 1 57.55 13.57 15.26
C MET A 1 56.46 12.73 14.62
N ILE A 2 56.10 11.62 15.27
CA ILE A 2 55.11 10.65 14.78
C ILE A 2 53.73 11.15 15.23
N LEU A 3 52.82 11.43 14.28
CA LEU A 3 51.41 11.68 14.60
C LEU A 3 50.69 10.34 14.71
N LEU A 4 50.18 10.04 15.90
CA LEU A 4 49.22 8.96 16.14
C LEU A 4 47.85 9.36 15.58
N LEU A 5 47.31 8.57 14.65
CA LEU A 5 45.87 8.47 14.43
C LEU A 5 45.28 7.59 15.53
N THR A 6 44.48 8.17 16.43
CA THR A 6 43.58 7.41 17.30
C THR A 6 42.26 7.21 16.56
N GLY A 7 42.02 5.98 16.08
CA GLY A 7 40.72 5.56 15.58
C GLY A 7 39.74 5.42 16.74
N ILE A 8 38.60 6.11 16.65
CA ILE A 8 37.45 5.90 17.53
C ILE A 8 36.72 4.67 16.97
N LEU A 9 36.96 3.51 17.57
CA LEU A 9 36.08 2.35 17.42
C LEU A 9 34.83 2.63 18.26
N SER A 10 33.74 3.04 17.61
CA SER A 10 32.41 3.01 18.23
C SER A 10 31.94 1.55 18.27
N SER A 11 32.08 0.91 19.43
CA SER A 11 31.40 -0.35 19.71
C SER A 11 29.91 -0.07 19.90
N VAL A 12 29.11 -0.34 18.87
CA VAL A 12 27.65 -0.47 19.03
C VAL A 12 27.42 -1.77 19.79
N GLN A 13 27.26 -1.68 21.10
CA GLN A 13 26.88 -2.83 21.91
C GLN A 13 25.37 -3.00 21.72
N ALA A 14 24.95 -4.08 21.06
CA ALA A 14 23.53 -4.42 20.92
C ALA A 14 22.88 -4.45 22.31
N GLN A 15 21.72 -3.82 22.45
CA GLN A 15 20.97 -3.84 23.70
C GLN A 15 20.49 -5.27 23.95
N GLN A 16 20.91 -5.86 25.07
CA GLN A 16 20.45 -7.18 25.47
C GLN A 16 18.94 -7.16 25.72
N LEU A 17 18.19 -8.01 25.03
CA LEU A 17 16.76 -8.18 25.20
C LEU A 17 16.46 -9.00 26.46
N LYS A 18 15.25 -8.89 26.99
CA LYS A 18 14.82 -9.70 28.15
C LYS A 18 14.79 -11.19 27.78
N SER A 19 14.34 -11.50 26.56
CA SER A 19 14.34 -12.83 25.95
C SER A 19 15.71 -13.42 25.68
N ASP A 20 16.80 -12.64 25.75
CA ASP A 20 18.17 -13.18 25.72
C ASP A 20 18.56 -13.83 27.05
N THR A 21 17.84 -13.52 28.13
CA THR A 21 18.18 -13.93 29.50
C THR A 21 17.35 -15.11 30.00
N PHE A 22 16.03 -15.07 29.78
CA PHE A 22 15.09 -16.10 30.17
C PHE A 22 14.18 -16.47 29.01
N ASP A 23 13.71 -17.71 29.03
CA ASP A 23 12.55 -18.19 28.28
C ASP A 23 11.36 -18.28 29.22
N VAL A 24 10.19 -17.77 28.84
CA VAL A 24 8.94 -18.19 29.49
C VAL A 24 8.36 -19.38 28.75
N VAL A 25 8.35 -20.55 29.38
CA VAL A 25 7.86 -21.79 28.78
C VAL A 25 6.34 -21.88 28.85
N HIS A 26 5.76 -21.37 29.94
CA HIS A 26 4.33 -21.47 30.21
C HIS A 26 3.82 -20.31 31.07
N TYR A 27 2.62 -19.82 30.76
CA TYR A 27 1.85 -18.87 31.57
C TYR A 27 0.53 -19.50 32.06
N ASP A 28 0.33 -19.56 33.38
CA ASP A 28 -1.00 -19.72 33.97
C ASP A 28 -1.54 -18.33 34.36
N LEU A 29 -2.56 -17.84 33.65
CA LEU A 29 -3.15 -16.52 33.87
C LEU A 29 -4.48 -16.64 34.61
N HIS A 30 -4.52 -16.26 35.88
CA HIS A 30 -5.73 -16.27 36.70
C HIS A 30 -6.25 -14.86 36.93
N LEU A 31 -7.30 -14.47 36.22
CA LEU A 31 -7.82 -13.10 36.20
C LEU A 31 -9.27 -13.03 36.60
N ASP A 32 -9.59 -12.07 37.45
CA ASP A 32 -10.94 -11.60 37.74
C ASP A 32 -11.22 -10.35 36.90
N ILE A 33 -12.18 -10.50 35.98
CA ILE A 33 -12.65 -9.44 35.08
C ILE A 33 -14.15 -9.29 35.29
N MET A 34 -14.56 -9.03 36.54
CA MET A 34 -15.97 -8.77 36.88
C MET A 34 -16.29 -7.27 36.93
N ASN A 35 -15.33 -6.43 37.33
CA ASN A 35 -15.60 -5.03 37.63
C ASN A 35 -15.42 -4.10 36.41
N PHE A 36 -16.39 -4.15 35.51
CA PHE A 36 -16.40 -3.34 34.28
C PHE A 36 -16.53 -1.83 34.59
N GLN A 37 -17.32 -1.46 35.61
CA GLN A 37 -17.56 -0.07 35.97
C GLN A 37 -16.29 0.64 36.48
N ALA A 38 -15.53 -0.02 37.36
CA ALA A 38 -14.26 0.52 37.86
C ALA A 38 -13.10 0.25 36.90
N LYS A 39 -13.31 -0.50 35.81
CA LYS A 39 -12.28 -0.91 34.86
C LYS A 39 -11.09 -1.58 35.57
N GLN A 40 -11.40 -2.49 36.49
CA GLN A 40 -10.40 -3.13 37.35
C GLN A 40 -10.15 -4.55 36.89
N LEU A 41 -8.88 -4.89 36.81
CA LEU A 41 -8.36 -6.25 36.61
C LEU A 41 -7.62 -6.64 37.88
N ASN A 42 -7.96 -7.82 38.41
CA ASN A 42 -7.32 -8.37 39.60
C ASN A 42 -6.90 -9.80 39.30
N GLY A 43 -5.71 -10.23 39.70
CA GLY A 43 -5.31 -11.58 39.38
C GLY A 43 -3.92 -11.97 39.82
N PHE A 44 -3.47 -13.11 39.32
CA PHE A 44 -2.08 -13.51 39.40
C PHE A 44 -1.69 -14.30 38.16
N ALA A 45 -0.42 -14.19 37.79
CA ALA A 45 0.21 -15.01 36.77
C ALA A 45 1.18 -16.00 37.43
N ILE A 46 1.23 -17.25 36.96
CA ILE A 46 2.31 -18.19 37.26
C ILE A 46 3.11 -18.40 35.98
N LEU A 47 4.41 -18.12 36.05
CA LEU A 47 5.32 -18.26 34.92
C LEU A 47 6.23 -19.46 35.20
N THR A 48 6.33 -20.39 34.25
CA THR A 48 7.38 -21.42 34.25
C THR A 48 8.53 -20.93 33.38
N LEU A 49 9.73 -20.82 33.96
CA LEU A 49 10.86 -20.09 33.40
C LEU A 49 12.08 -20.99 33.24
N THR A 50 12.85 -20.80 32.17
CA THR A 50 14.18 -21.41 32.00
C THR A 50 15.24 -20.34 31.68
N PRO A 51 16.43 -20.39 32.31
CA PRO A 51 17.52 -19.46 31.99
C PRO A 51 18.18 -19.79 30.65
N LYS A 52 18.43 -18.75 29.83
CA LYS A 52 19.24 -18.84 28.59
C LYS A 52 20.72 -18.46 28.84
N MET A 53 21.04 -17.95 30.02
CA MET A 53 22.40 -17.63 30.46
C MET A 53 22.71 -18.17 31.87
N ASN A 54 24.00 -18.25 32.19
CA ASN A 54 24.47 -18.71 33.50
C ASN A 54 24.52 -17.58 34.53
N GLN A 55 24.33 -17.94 35.80
CA GLN A 55 24.49 -17.05 36.97
C GLN A 55 23.59 -15.81 36.95
N LEU A 56 22.34 -15.96 36.50
CA LEU A 56 21.33 -14.90 36.53
C LEU A 56 20.81 -14.73 37.95
N SER A 57 20.92 -13.51 38.50
CA SER A 57 20.51 -13.20 39.87
C SER A 57 19.20 -12.41 39.98
N TYR A 58 18.57 -12.10 38.84
CA TYR A 58 17.27 -11.43 38.77
C TYR A 58 16.60 -11.77 37.44
N ILE A 59 15.27 -11.66 37.39
CA ILE A 59 14.48 -11.64 36.15
C ILE A 59 13.96 -10.23 35.89
N SER A 60 13.80 -9.87 34.62
CA SER A 60 13.09 -8.67 34.19
C SER A 60 11.87 -9.07 33.37
N LEU A 61 10.70 -8.53 33.71
CA LEU A 61 9.44 -8.71 33.02
C LEU A 61 8.86 -7.33 32.69
N ASP A 62 7.97 -7.29 31.72
CA ASP A 62 7.17 -6.13 31.35
C ASP A 62 5.80 -6.21 32.00
N LEU A 63 5.37 -5.15 32.69
CA LEU A 63 4.02 -5.01 33.24
C LEU A 63 3.69 -3.51 33.34
N LEU A 64 2.68 -3.09 32.58
CA LEU A 64 2.36 -1.67 32.39
C LEU A 64 1.21 -1.21 33.29
N SER A 65 1.47 -0.19 34.11
CA SER A 65 0.49 0.52 34.96
C SER A 65 -0.26 -0.32 36.02
N LEU A 66 -0.06 -1.64 36.07
CA LEU A 66 -0.66 -2.53 37.07
C LEU A 66 0.27 -2.70 38.28
N GLN A 67 -0.30 -2.66 39.48
CA GLN A 67 0.45 -2.74 40.74
C GLN A 67 0.71 -4.19 41.13
N VAL A 68 1.97 -4.56 41.39
CA VAL A 68 2.31 -5.87 41.95
C VAL A 68 2.10 -5.86 43.47
N ASP A 69 1.33 -6.84 43.95
CA ASP A 69 1.01 -7.02 45.38
C ASP A 69 1.96 -7.99 46.07
N SER A 70 2.38 -9.05 45.37
CA SER A 70 3.27 -10.06 45.92
C SER A 70 3.93 -10.88 44.83
N VAL A 71 5.16 -11.33 45.10
CA VAL A 71 5.92 -12.24 44.26
C VAL A 71 6.37 -13.45 45.07
N LYS A 72 6.24 -14.64 44.50
CA LYS A 72 6.78 -15.90 45.05
C LYS A 72 7.60 -16.63 43.99
N VAL A 73 8.76 -17.16 44.38
CA VAL A 73 9.61 -18.02 43.53
C VAL A 73 9.71 -19.39 44.21
N GLU A 74 9.32 -20.46 43.52
CA GLU A 74 9.23 -21.81 44.12
C GLU A 74 8.44 -21.81 45.45
N GLY A 75 7.34 -21.04 45.48
CA GLY A 75 6.49 -20.85 46.65
C GLY A 75 7.09 -19.97 47.77
N GLN A 76 8.38 -19.61 47.71
CA GLN A 76 9.03 -18.74 48.69
C GLN A 76 8.76 -17.26 48.39
N PRO A 77 8.39 -16.44 49.39
CA PRO A 77 8.11 -15.02 49.17
C PRO A 77 9.38 -14.22 48.83
N VAL A 78 9.28 -13.32 47.86
CA VAL A 78 10.30 -12.31 47.58
C VAL A 78 9.96 -11.04 48.37
N VAL A 79 10.87 -10.61 49.25
CA VAL A 79 10.62 -9.52 50.22
C VAL A 79 10.55 -8.15 49.55
N SER A 80 11.29 -7.93 48.47
CA SER A 80 11.31 -6.68 47.72
C SER A 80 11.64 -6.92 46.25
N TRP A 81 11.02 -6.17 45.36
CA TRP A 81 11.32 -6.10 43.93
C TRP A 81 11.39 -4.63 43.51
N TYR A 82 11.94 -4.39 42.33
CA TYR A 82 11.87 -3.09 41.68
C TYR A 82 10.74 -3.11 40.67
N GLN A 83 9.91 -2.08 40.68
CA GLN A 83 8.88 -1.87 39.67
C GLN A 83 8.86 -0.38 39.30
N ASP A 84 8.88 -0.10 38.00
CA ASP A 84 8.49 1.18 37.43
C ASP A 84 7.27 1.01 36.51
N ASP A 85 6.94 2.03 35.72
CA ASP A 85 5.74 2.04 34.88
C ASP A 85 5.68 0.88 33.88
N THR A 86 6.83 0.38 33.39
CA THR A 86 6.88 -0.70 32.38
C THR A 86 7.68 -1.92 32.83
N LEU A 87 8.67 -1.74 33.70
CA LEU A 87 9.65 -2.75 34.07
C LEU A 87 9.39 -3.30 35.47
N LEU A 88 9.27 -4.61 35.57
CA LEU A 88 9.27 -5.37 36.81
C LEU A 88 10.56 -6.19 36.92
N ARG A 89 11.41 -5.86 37.89
CA ARG A 89 12.66 -6.60 38.16
C ARG A 89 12.62 -7.30 39.51
N ILE A 90 12.73 -8.63 39.46
CA ILE A 90 12.57 -9.50 40.62
C ILE A 90 13.91 -10.19 40.92
N PRO A 91 14.51 -9.96 42.11
CA PRO A 91 15.74 -10.64 42.50
C PRO A 91 15.48 -12.13 42.78
N LEU A 92 16.44 -12.97 42.44
CA LEU A 92 16.43 -14.41 42.74
C LEU A 92 17.24 -14.66 44.01
N ILE A 93 16.71 -15.51 44.90
CA ILE A 93 17.34 -15.85 46.18
C ILE A 93 18.70 -16.54 45.96
N SER A 94 18.82 -17.32 44.90
CA SER A 94 20.06 -17.92 44.44
C SER A 94 20.18 -17.75 42.93
N PRO A 95 21.39 -17.52 42.39
CA PRO A 95 21.57 -17.41 40.94
C PRO A 95 21.13 -18.69 40.25
N VAL A 96 20.43 -18.54 39.12
CA VAL A 96 20.00 -19.64 38.25
C VAL A 96 20.86 -19.67 36.99
N SER A 97 20.97 -20.84 36.36
CA SER A 97 21.83 -21.09 35.22
C SER A 97 21.14 -21.95 34.15
N VAL A 98 21.76 -22.05 32.98
CA VAL A 98 21.22 -22.87 31.88
C VAL A 98 21.02 -24.31 32.38
N GLY A 99 19.83 -24.85 32.14
CA GLY A 99 19.41 -26.17 32.61
C GLY A 99 18.49 -26.15 33.85
N ASP A 100 18.39 -25.02 34.55
CA ASP A 100 17.41 -24.85 35.62
C ASP A 100 15.99 -24.64 35.05
N THR A 101 14.97 -24.98 35.84
CA THR A 101 13.56 -24.67 35.57
C THR A 101 12.88 -24.35 36.89
N PHE A 102 12.11 -23.27 36.94
CA PHE A 102 11.42 -22.86 38.16
C PHE A 102 10.13 -22.09 37.85
N GLN A 103 9.27 -21.97 38.85
CA GLN A 103 8.03 -21.23 38.80
C GLN A 103 8.08 -19.94 39.60
N MET A 104 7.47 -18.91 39.03
CA MET A 104 7.28 -17.61 39.65
C MET A 104 5.81 -17.24 39.63
N ARG A 105 5.25 -16.91 40.80
CA ARG A 105 3.87 -16.42 40.93
C ARG A 105 3.87 -14.94 41.27
N ILE A 106 3.18 -14.14 40.46
CA ILE A 106 3.07 -12.69 40.61
C ILE A 106 1.60 -12.34 40.77
N ARG A 107 1.22 -11.76 41.91
CA ARG A 107 -0.13 -11.22 42.14
C ARG A 107 -0.13 -9.73 41.86
N TYR A 108 -1.15 -9.25 41.14
CA TYR A 108 -1.24 -7.87 40.72
C TYR A 108 -2.70 -7.42 40.54
N HIS A 109 -2.91 -6.11 40.57
CA HIS A 109 -4.20 -5.50 40.29
C HIS A 109 -4.06 -4.09 39.72
N GLY A 110 -5.17 -3.55 39.22
CA GLY A 110 -5.26 -2.15 38.81
C GLY A 110 -6.17 -1.95 37.61
N THR A 111 -6.05 -0.78 37.00
CA THR A 111 -6.72 -0.45 35.75
C THR A 111 -5.72 -0.58 34.60
N PRO A 112 -5.88 -1.59 33.72
CA PRO A 112 -5.02 -1.71 32.57
C PRO A 112 -5.33 -0.58 31.57
N ILE A 113 -4.37 -0.31 30.67
CA ILE A 113 -4.44 0.87 29.82
C ILE A 113 -4.70 0.53 28.35
N VAL A 114 -5.40 1.44 27.68
CA VAL A 114 -5.41 1.56 26.22
C VAL A 114 -4.19 2.40 25.84
N GLU A 115 -3.51 2.06 24.74
CA GLU A 115 -2.40 2.89 24.26
C GLU A 115 -2.85 4.33 23.96
N PRO A 116 -1.95 5.34 23.95
CA PRO A 116 -2.36 6.72 23.74
C PRO A 116 -2.98 7.01 22.35
N ALA A 117 -2.65 6.20 21.33
CA ALA A 117 -3.31 6.26 20.02
C ALA A 117 -4.78 5.78 20.03
N GLY A 118 -5.22 5.13 21.12
CA GLY A 118 -6.60 4.68 21.30
C GLY A 118 -6.96 3.39 20.59
N TRP A 119 -6.00 2.70 19.96
CA TRP A 119 -6.23 1.44 19.24
C TRP A 119 -5.95 0.22 20.12
N GLY A 120 -4.69 0.02 20.52
CA GLY A 120 -4.18 -1.13 21.26
C GLY A 120 -4.40 -1.15 22.77
N GLY A 121 -3.99 -2.25 23.41
CA GLY A 121 -4.05 -2.41 24.87
C GLY A 121 -5.34 -3.04 25.38
N PHE A 122 -5.65 -2.79 26.64
CA PHE A 122 -6.79 -3.42 27.30
C PHE A 122 -7.97 -2.45 27.39
N HIS A 123 -9.08 -2.86 26.80
CA HIS A 123 -10.28 -2.07 26.66
C HIS A 123 -11.33 -2.52 27.67
N PHE A 124 -11.94 -1.53 28.33
CA PHE A 124 -13.15 -1.70 29.12
C PHE A 124 -14.24 -0.76 28.61
N ASP A 125 -15.35 -1.34 28.21
CA ASP A 125 -16.61 -0.66 27.94
C ASP A 125 -17.72 -1.21 28.85
N SER A 126 -18.90 -0.58 28.81
CA SER A 126 -20.10 -0.96 29.56
C SER A 126 -20.52 -2.43 29.40
N TRP A 127 -20.25 -3.05 28.24
CA TRP A 127 -20.72 -4.41 27.94
C TRP A 127 -19.62 -5.42 27.60
N ILE A 128 -18.38 -4.98 27.36
CA ILE A 128 -17.23 -5.82 26.99
C ILE A 128 -15.93 -5.37 27.67
N ALA A 129 -15.09 -6.35 28.00
CA ALA A 129 -13.68 -6.15 28.34
C ALA A 129 -12.81 -7.05 27.44
N TYR A 130 -11.77 -6.52 26.82
CA TYR A 130 -10.94 -7.28 25.86
C TYR A 130 -9.57 -6.63 25.65
N ASN A 131 -8.57 -7.40 25.21
CA ASN A 131 -7.28 -6.84 24.80
C ASN A 131 -7.14 -6.76 23.26
N LEU A 132 -6.28 -5.85 22.81
CA LEU A 132 -5.67 -5.82 21.48
C LEU A 132 -4.16 -5.84 21.70
N GLY A 133 -3.49 -6.82 21.10
CA GLY A 133 -2.16 -7.27 21.49
C GLY A 133 -1.00 -6.36 21.12
N ILE A 134 -1.23 -5.41 20.22
CA ILE A 134 -0.23 -4.47 19.71
C ILE A 134 -0.58 -3.04 20.13
N ALA A 135 0.41 -2.15 20.10
CA ALA A 135 0.25 -0.71 20.24
C ALA A 135 1.11 0.02 19.21
N PHE A 136 0.50 0.90 18.40
CA PHE A 136 1.17 1.63 17.32
C PHE A 136 2.23 2.63 17.81
N GLN A 137 2.15 3.09 19.06
CA GLN A 137 3.14 4.02 19.61
C GLN A 137 4.21 3.33 20.48
N ALA A 138 4.09 2.02 20.70
CA ALA A 138 5.08 1.26 21.45
C ALA A 138 6.29 0.88 20.57
N ASN A 139 7.43 0.66 21.22
CA ASN A 139 8.63 0.10 20.60
C ASN A 139 9.25 -0.95 21.54
N PRO A 140 9.21 -2.25 21.19
CA PRO A 140 8.51 -2.82 20.04
C PRO A 140 6.99 -2.66 20.18
N HIS A 141 6.25 -2.86 19.09
CA HIS A 141 4.78 -2.71 19.06
C HIS A 141 4.00 -3.73 19.90
N ASN A 142 4.64 -4.78 20.42
CA ASN A 142 4.00 -5.74 21.32
C ASN A 142 3.48 -5.06 22.59
N TYR A 143 2.32 -5.52 23.05
CA TYR A 143 1.60 -4.87 24.13
C TYR A 143 0.89 -5.87 25.07
N GLY A 144 1.45 -7.08 25.22
CA GLY A 144 1.00 -8.03 26.23
C GLY A 144 1.13 -7.48 27.65
N ARG A 145 2.13 -6.62 27.89
CA ARG A 145 2.40 -5.95 29.17
C ARG A 145 1.22 -5.13 29.70
N ALA A 146 0.25 -4.79 28.85
CA ALA A 146 -0.93 -4.02 29.23
C ALA A 146 -1.87 -4.75 30.20
N TRP A 147 -1.75 -6.08 30.35
CA TRP A 147 -2.69 -6.85 31.19
C TRP A 147 -2.08 -8.03 31.97
N PHE A 148 -0.84 -8.44 31.68
CA PHE A 148 -0.14 -9.46 32.45
C PHE A 148 1.38 -9.28 32.42
N PRO A 149 2.11 -9.76 33.46
CA PRO A 149 3.57 -9.68 33.48
C PRO A 149 4.18 -10.68 32.49
N CYS A 150 4.93 -10.21 31.51
CA CYS A 150 5.45 -11.04 30.42
C CYS A 150 6.84 -10.63 29.93
N ILE A 151 7.42 -11.43 29.04
CA ILE A 151 8.50 -10.97 28.16
C ILE A 151 7.81 -10.45 26.89
N ASP A 152 7.71 -9.13 26.75
CA ASP A 152 6.84 -8.50 25.73
C ASP A 152 7.62 -8.13 24.46
N ASP A 153 8.01 -9.16 23.72
CA ASP A 153 8.62 -9.08 22.40
C ASP A 153 7.98 -10.07 21.39
N PHE A 154 8.52 -10.13 20.17
CA PHE A 154 7.99 -10.98 19.10
C PHE A 154 8.52 -12.42 19.13
N ILE A 155 9.57 -12.71 19.92
CA ILE A 155 10.39 -13.92 19.75
C ILE A 155 10.35 -14.88 20.95
N ASP A 156 10.05 -14.41 22.16
CA ASP A 156 9.79 -15.28 23.31
C ASP A 156 8.40 -15.90 23.14
N ARG A 157 8.30 -17.23 23.18
CA ARG A 157 7.04 -17.94 22.92
C ARG A 157 6.75 -18.93 24.03
N ALA A 158 5.51 -18.89 24.52
CA ALA A 158 5.06 -19.71 25.64
C ALA A 158 3.76 -20.45 25.32
N THR A 159 3.46 -21.50 26.06
CA THR A 159 2.11 -22.07 26.14
C THR A 159 1.28 -21.34 27.21
N TYR A 160 -0.05 -21.44 27.16
CA TYR A 160 -0.93 -20.68 28.05
C TYR A 160 -2.09 -21.50 28.58
N ASP A 161 -2.35 -21.39 29.88
CA ASP A 161 -3.60 -21.75 30.52
C ASP A 161 -4.25 -20.47 31.08
N TYR A 162 -5.49 -20.19 30.68
CA TYR A 162 -6.25 -19.01 31.10
C TYR A 162 -7.40 -19.42 32.02
N TYR A 163 -7.44 -18.83 33.20
CA TYR A 163 -8.51 -19.00 34.19
C TYR A 163 -9.17 -17.66 34.44
N ILE A 164 -10.23 -17.38 33.67
CA ILE A 164 -10.87 -16.06 33.69
C ILE A 164 -12.19 -16.15 34.46
N THR A 165 -12.29 -15.44 35.58
CA THR A 165 -13.50 -15.31 36.38
C THR A 165 -14.34 -14.13 35.91
N THR A 166 -15.62 -14.39 35.67
CA THR A 166 -16.60 -13.42 35.18
C THR A 166 -17.88 -13.42 36.03
N GLU A 167 -18.65 -12.35 35.94
CA GLU A 167 -20.01 -12.32 36.50
C GLU A 167 -20.92 -13.33 35.78
N ALA A 168 -22.02 -13.72 36.42
CA ALA A 168 -23.05 -14.54 35.80
C ALA A 168 -23.59 -13.89 34.50
N GLY A 169 -23.79 -14.68 33.45
CA GLY A 169 -24.29 -14.20 32.15
C GLY A 169 -23.24 -13.54 31.25
N LYS A 170 -21.97 -13.56 31.66
CA LYS A 170 -20.81 -13.25 30.82
C LYS A 170 -20.03 -14.53 30.52
N THR A 171 -19.38 -14.55 29.37
CA THR A 171 -18.51 -15.63 28.90
C THR A 171 -17.14 -15.03 28.64
N ALA A 172 -16.09 -15.61 29.21
CA ALA A 172 -14.72 -15.31 28.82
C ALA A 172 -14.30 -16.21 27.65
N VAL A 173 -13.68 -15.61 26.64
CA VAL A 173 -13.18 -16.28 25.44
C VAL A 173 -11.71 -15.92 25.28
N CYS A 174 -10.85 -16.93 25.29
CA CYS A 174 -9.41 -16.78 25.13
C CYS A 174 -8.91 -17.60 23.93
N GLY A 175 -7.62 -17.49 23.63
CA GLY A 175 -6.92 -18.37 22.70
C GLY A 175 -7.00 -19.86 23.11
N GLY A 176 -7.00 -20.74 22.11
CA GLY A 176 -6.97 -22.20 22.31
C GLY A 176 -8.35 -22.85 22.49
N LEU A 177 -8.39 -23.94 23.28
CA LEU A 177 -9.59 -24.75 23.53
C LEU A 177 -10.19 -24.45 24.90
N LEU A 178 -11.52 -24.40 24.99
CA LEU A 178 -12.23 -24.36 26.26
C LEU A 178 -12.19 -25.76 26.86
N ILE A 179 -11.56 -25.90 28.03
CA ILE A 179 -11.43 -27.17 28.73
C ILE A 179 -12.64 -27.40 29.64
N ASP A 180 -12.94 -26.43 30.51
CA ASP A 180 -14.09 -26.46 31.39
C ASP A 180 -14.56 -25.06 31.81
N SER A 181 -15.68 -25.04 32.55
CA SER A 181 -16.09 -23.86 33.31
C SER A 181 -16.65 -24.28 34.66
N ILE A 182 -16.35 -23.48 35.69
CA ILE A 182 -16.71 -23.75 37.09
C ILE A 182 -17.58 -22.61 37.58
N VAL A 183 -18.80 -22.93 38.00
CA VAL A 183 -19.71 -21.99 38.66
C VAL A 183 -19.43 -22.00 40.16
N HIS A 184 -19.16 -20.82 40.73
CA HIS A 184 -18.87 -20.64 42.15
C HIS A 184 -20.14 -20.40 42.98
N PRO A 185 -20.08 -20.51 44.32
CA PRO A 185 -21.24 -20.28 45.20
C PRO A 185 -21.85 -18.87 45.10
N ASP A 186 -21.10 -17.88 44.65
CA ASP A 186 -21.56 -16.50 44.40
C ASP A 186 -22.13 -16.28 42.99
N ASN A 187 -22.24 -17.36 42.20
CA ASN A 187 -22.64 -17.40 40.79
C ASN A 187 -21.63 -16.79 39.80
N SER A 188 -20.44 -16.38 40.25
CA SER A 188 -19.35 -16.09 39.31
C SER A 188 -18.93 -17.38 38.59
N ILE A 189 -18.36 -17.24 37.40
CA ILE A 189 -17.95 -18.37 36.56
C ILE A 189 -16.48 -18.22 36.22
N THR A 190 -15.66 -19.21 36.54
CA THR A 190 -14.30 -19.30 36.00
C THR A 190 -14.30 -20.15 34.73
N TRP A 191 -13.75 -19.60 33.65
CA TRP A 191 -13.59 -20.27 32.37
C TRP A 191 -12.13 -20.70 32.21
N HIS A 192 -11.89 -21.99 31.96
CA HIS A 192 -10.55 -22.53 31.72
C HIS A 192 -10.32 -22.75 30.23
N TRP A 193 -9.41 -21.96 29.65
CA TRP A 193 -8.95 -22.10 28.28
C TRP A 193 -7.50 -22.57 28.24
N LYS A 194 -7.14 -23.38 27.24
CA LYS A 194 -5.79 -23.89 27.07
C LYS A 194 -5.28 -23.72 25.65
N MET A 195 -4.10 -23.12 25.51
CA MET A 195 -3.33 -23.00 24.28
C MET A 195 -2.11 -23.91 24.34
N ASN A 196 -2.09 -24.97 23.52
CA ASN A 196 -0.99 -25.94 23.48
C ASN A 196 0.16 -25.51 22.56
N GLN A 197 -0.11 -24.65 21.57
CA GLN A 197 0.90 -24.07 20.70
C GLN A 197 1.66 -22.96 21.44
N THR A 198 2.96 -22.84 21.22
CA THR A 198 3.72 -21.71 21.78
C THR A 198 3.43 -20.45 20.97
N ILE A 199 3.12 -19.34 21.65
CA ILE A 199 2.86 -18.03 21.03
C ILE A 199 3.56 -16.90 21.81
N PRO A 200 3.98 -15.82 21.13
CA PRO A 200 4.43 -14.60 21.80
C PRO A 200 3.30 -13.88 22.53
N ALA A 201 3.68 -13.03 23.48
CA ALA A 201 2.75 -12.38 24.41
C ALA A 201 1.68 -11.52 23.73
N TYR A 202 1.98 -10.93 22.57
CA TYR A 202 1.04 -10.09 21.82
C TYR A 202 -0.13 -10.90 21.21
N LEU A 203 0.06 -12.20 20.96
CA LEU A 203 -0.98 -13.08 20.41
C LEU A 203 -1.91 -13.66 21.50
N ALA A 204 -1.54 -13.54 22.78
CA ALA A 204 -2.40 -13.93 23.88
C ALA A 204 -3.64 -13.04 23.92
N SER A 205 -4.81 -13.65 24.16
CA SER A 205 -6.08 -12.94 24.10
C SER A 205 -7.06 -13.32 25.19
N VAL A 206 -7.87 -12.34 25.59
CA VAL A 206 -9.04 -12.48 26.44
C VAL A 206 -10.10 -11.49 25.99
N ALA A 207 -11.34 -11.96 25.89
CA ALA A 207 -12.52 -11.12 25.67
C ALA A 207 -13.68 -11.62 26.55
N VAL A 208 -14.33 -10.70 27.25
CA VAL A 208 -15.42 -10.98 28.19
C VAL A 208 -16.64 -10.15 27.80
N ALA A 209 -17.70 -10.81 27.36
CA ALA A 209 -19.00 -10.20 27.09
C ALA A 209 -20.13 -11.23 27.25
N SER A 210 -21.37 -10.83 26.98
CA SER A 210 -22.50 -11.75 26.89
C SER A 210 -22.50 -12.46 25.53
N TYR A 211 -21.49 -13.31 25.30
CA TYR A 211 -21.30 -14.06 24.06
C TYR A 211 -22.14 -15.33 24.03
N ILE A 212 -22.59 -15.69 22.83
CA ILE A 212 -23.02 -17.05 22.48
C ILE A 212 -22.00 -17.65 21.52
N LYS A 213 -21.92 -18.99 21.51
CA LYS A 213 -21.07 -19.76 20.61
C LYS A 213 -21.85 -20.22 19.38
N ILE A 214 -21.37 -19.89 18.19
CA ILE A 214 -21.73 -20.57 16.94
C ILE A 214 -20.61 -21.58 16.67
N ALA A 215 -20.97 -22.86 16.60
CA ALA A 215 -20.01 -23.95 16.44
C ALA A 215 -20.16 -24.60 15.06
N ASP A 216 -19.03 -24.96 14.45
CA ASP A 216 -18.95 -25.78 13.25
C ASP A 216 -17.66 -26.62 13.33
N ILE A 217 -17.44 -27.49 12.35
CA ILE A 217 -16.21 -28.26 12.19
C ILE A 217 -15.72 -28.07 10.76
N TYR A 218 -14.42 -27.81 10.63
CA TYR A 218 -13.72 -27.84 9.36
C TYR A 218 -12.95 -29.15 9.25
N ASN A 219 -13.19 -29.91 8.17
CA ASN A 219 -12.43 -31.13 7.88
C ASN A 219 -11.12 -30.73 7.20
N GLY A 220 -10.09 -30.46 7.99
CA GLY A 220 -8.78 -30.05 7.49
C GLY A 220 -8.00 -31.20 6.85
N ILE A 221 -6.93 -30.88 6.12
CA ILE A 221 -6.14 -31.86 5.36
C ILE A 221 -5.45 -32.92 6.25
N GLN A 222 -5.28 -32.65 7.55
CA GLN A 222 -4.67 -33.58 8.51
C GLN A 222 -5.65 -34.05 9.60
N THR A 223 -6.54 -33.17 10.06
CA THR A 223 -7.47 -33.45 11.16
C THR A 223 -8.72 -32.60 11.04
N ASP A 224 -9.80 -33.04 11.68
CA ASP A 224 -10.95 -32.18 11.95
C ASP A 224 -10.55 -31.09 12.94
N ILE A 225 -10.92 -29.84 12.62
CA ILE A 225 -10.60 -28.64 13.39
C ILE A 225 -11.92 -27.98 13.82
N PRO A 226 -12.14 -27.78 15.13
CA PRO A 226 -13.33 -27.09 15.60
C PRO A 226 -13.30 -25.61 15.18
N ILE A 227 -14.44 -25.12 14.67
CA ILE A 227 -14.72 -23.70 14.48
C ILE A 227 -15.57 -23.21 15.65
N SER A 228 -15.19 -22.07 16.24
CA SER A 228 -15.98 -21.43 17.30
C SER A 228 -16.03 -19.92 17.10
N LEU A 229 -17.22 -19.40 16.82
CA LEU A 229 -17.46 -17.96 16.66
C LEU A 229 -18.22 -17.45 17.88
N TYR A 230 -17.62 -16.52 18.63
CA TYR A 230 -18.20 -15.94 19.84
C TYR A 230 -18.64 -14.50 19.60
N PHE A 231 -19.96 -14.30 19.50
CA PHE A 231 -20.58 -12.99 19.24
C PHE A 231 -21.80 -12.79 20.13
N ARG A 232 -22.30 -11.55 20.23
CA ARG A 232 -23.52 -11.30 21.01
C ARG A 232 -24.72 -11.96 20.32
N PRO A 233 -25.76 -12.35 21.07
CA PRO A 233 -26.98 -12.91 20.50
C PRO A 233 -27.58 -12.08 19.35
N SER A 234 -27.53 -10.75 19.45
CA SER A 234 -28.04 -9.82 18.43
C SER A 234 -27.33 -9.91 17.09
N ASP A 235 -26.10 -10.41 17.07
CA ASP A 235 -25.21 -10.33 15.93
C ASP A 235 -25.20 -11.64 15.10
N THR A 236 -25.80 -12.71 15.62
CA THR A 236 -25.79 -14.07 15.06
C THR A 236 -26.15 -14.15 13.58
N ALA A 237 -27.20 -13.44 13.14
CA ALA A 237 -27.62 -13.45 11.74
C ALA A 237 -26.58 -12.80 10.81
N ALA A 238 -25.97 -11.71 11.27
CA ALA A 238 -24.93 -11.00 10.53
C ALA A 238 -23.64 -11.84 10.44
N VAL A 239 -23.26 -12.51 11.54
CA VAL A 239 -22.13 -13.45 11.59
C VAL A 239 -22.33 -14.60 10.60
N ASN A 240 -23.48 -15.26 10.62
CA ASN A 240 -23.77 -16.36 9.68
C ASN A 240 -23.67 -15.92 8.21
N ASN A 241 -24.08 -14.69 7.89
CA ASN A 241 -23.98 -14.16 6.53
C ASN A 241 -22.54 -13.82 6.15
N LEU A 242 -21.74 -13.26 7.06
CA LEU A 242 -20.34 -12.91 6.80
C LEU A 242 -19.47 -14.16 6.60
N PHE A 243 -19.62 -15.17 7.46
CA PHE A 243 -18.75 -16.35 7.51
C PHE A 243 -19.18 -17.50 6.57
N VAL A 244 -20.06 -17.23 5.61
CA VAL A 244 -20.57 -18.25 4.68
C VAL A 244 -19.46 -19.00 3.91
N ASN A 245 -18.33 -18.32 3.67
CA ASN A 245 -17.18 -18.85 2.94
C ASN A 245 -16.02 -19.30 3.84
N LEU A 246 -16.13 -19.27 5.17
CA LEU A 246 -15.01 -19.56 6.08
C LEU A 246 -14.31 -20.89 5.77
N LYS A 247 -15.07 -21.98 5.57
CA LYS A 247 -14.51 -23.30 5.25
C LYS A 247 -13.87 -23.37 3.87
N ASN A 248 -14.39 -22.61 2.90
CA ASN A 248 -13.79 -22.51 1.57
C ASN A 248 -12.46 -21.76 1.64
N ILE A 249 -12.40 -20.67 2.41
CA ILE A 249 -11.17 -19.89 2.62
C ILE A 249 -10.11 -20.73 3.34
N LEU A 250 -10.48 -21.45 4.41
CA LEU A 250 -9.60 -22.42 5.08
C LEU A 250 -9.03 -23.45 4.10
N SER A 251 -9.88 -24.00 3.22
CA SER A 251 -9.44 -24.93 2.18
C SER A 251 -8.45 -24.32 1.20
N VAL A 252 -8.69 -23.08 0.74
CA VAL A 252 -7.73 -22.37 -0.11
C VAL A 252 -6.39 -22.21 0.59
N TYR A 253 -6.38 -21.79 1.86
CA TYR A 253 -5.15 -21.59 2.62
C TYR A 253 -4.43 -22.92 2.92
N GLU A 254 -5.12 -23.98 3.33
CA GLU A 254 -4.48 -25.28 3.54
C GLU A 254 -3.89 -25.87 2.25
N ASN A 255 -4.57 -25.69 1.11
CA ASN A 255 -4.08 -26.17 -0.18
C ASN A 255 -2.77 -25.51 -0.63
N HIS A 256 -2.54 -24.24 -0.23
CA HIS A 256 -1.35 -23.49 -0.62
C HIS A 256 -0.26 -23.46 0.44
N TRP A 257 -0.63 -23.42 1.72
CA TRP A 257 0.26 -23.15 2.85
C TRP A 257 0.47 -24.36 3.76
N GLY A 258 -0.29 -25.43 3.57
CA GLY A 258 -0.26 -26.63 4.40
C GLY A 258 -1.20 -26.55 5.60
N ALA A 259 -1.19 -27.59 6.43
CA ALA A 259 -2.20 -27.80 7.46
C ALA A 259 -2.27 -26.66 8.48
N TYR A 260 -3.50 -26.32 8.89
CA TYR A 260 -3.76 -25.40 9.97
C TYR A 260 -3.13 -25.90 11.28
N SER A 261 -2.37 -25.03 11.95
CA SER A 261 -1.45 -25.46 13.02
C SER A 261 -1.97 -25.23 14.45
N PHE A 262 -3.17 -24.66 14.60
CA PHE A 262 -3.79 -24.38 15.90
C PHE A 262 -4.99 -25.30 16.17
N ASP A 263 -5.28 -25.54 17.44
CA ASP A 263 -6.31 -26.50 17.86
C ASP A 263 -7.75 -26.04 17.53
N ARG A 264 -7.95 -24.78 17.15
CA ARG A 264 -9.27 -24.18 16.89
C ARG A 264 -9.18 -23.00 15.94
N VAL A 265 -10.10 -22.94 14.98
CA VAL A 265 -10.40 -21.69 14.25
C VAL A 265 -11.41 -20.89 15.07
N GLY A 266 -10.91 -19.88 15.80
CA GLY A 266 -11.73 -19.07 16.70
C GLY A 266 -11.85 -17.62 16.24
N TYR A 267 -13.05 -17.06 16.42
CA TYR A 267 -13.31 -15.63 16.25
C TYR A 267 -14.11 -15.08 17.42
N VAL A 268 -13.85 -13.84 17.81
CA VAL A 268 -14.58 -13.14 18.86
C VAL A 268 -14.94 -11.71 18.46
N GLY A 269 -16.18 -11.31 18.72
CA GLY A 269 -16.67 -9.97 18.40
C GLY A 269 -16.21 -8.90 19.40
N THR A 270 -15.55 -7.85 18.91
CA THR A 270 -15.05 -6.71 19.70
C THR A 270 -15.71 -5.39 19.27
N ILE A 271 -15.41 -4.29 19.96
CA ILE A 271 -15.87 -2.95 19.53
C ILE A 271 -15.03 -2.45 18.36
N GLN A 272 -13.72 -2.63 18.43
CA GLN A 272 -12.73 -2.19 17.46
C GLN A 272 -11.55 -3.16 17.43
N GLY A 273 -10.65 -2.95 16.46
CA GLY A 273 -9.48 -3.80 16.22
C GLY A 273 -9.88 -5.13 15.57
N ALA A 274 -9.43 -5.32 14.34
CA ALA A 274 -9.21 -6.66 13.83
C ALA A 274 -7.78 -7.03 14.26
N MET A 275 -7.64 -8.17 14.92
CA MET A 275 -6.36 -8.61 15.50
C MET A 275 -6.29 -10.12 15.42
N GLU A 276 -5.16 -10.60 14.95
CA GLU A 276 -4.89 -11.97 14.57
C GLU A 276 -4.63 -12.92 15.74
N HIS A 277 -5.13 -12.61 16.95
CA HIS A 277 -4.89 -13.40 18.14
C HIS A 277 -5.03 -14.91 17.89
N ALA A 278 -3.99 -15.66 18.23
CA ALA A 278 -3.88 -17.09 17.96
C ALA A 278 -5.12 -17.86 18.43
N ALA A 279 -5.76 -18.55 17.48
CA ALA A 279 -6.98 -19.32 17.66
C ALA A 279 -8.17 -18.54 18.24
N ASN A 280 -8.18 -17.20 18.30
CA ASN A 280 -9.24 -16.36 18.85
C ASN A 280 -9.26 -14.95 18.24
N ILE A 281 -9.31 -14.90 16.91
CA ILE A 281 -9.23 -13.66 16.13
C ILE A 281 -10.28 -12.65 16.59
N ALA A 282 -9.85 -11.45 16.96
CA ALA A 282 -10.74 -10.35 17.28
C ALA A 282 -11.31 -9.73 15.99
N LEU A 283 -12.62 -9.51 15.93
CA LEU A 283 -13.26 -8.80 14.82
C LEU A 283 -14.24 -7.74 15.33
N PRO A 284 -14.17 -6.50 14.83
CA PRO A 284 -15.10 -5.46 15.22
C PRO A 284 -16.53 -5.80 14.78
N VAL A 285 -17.51 -5.66 15.66
CA VAL A 285 -18.93 -5.92 15.30
C VAL A 285 -19.44 -5.00 14.18
N SER A 286 -18.78 -3.86 13.92
CA SER A 286 -19.08 -2.97 12.80
C SER A 286 -18.72 -3.55 11.43
N THR A 287 -17.92 -4.62 11.37
CA THR A 287 -17.50 -5.26 10.11
C THR A 287 -18.36 -6.48 9.75
N LEU A 288 -19.45 -6.74 10.49
CA LEU A 288 -20.36 -7.89 10.27
C LEU A 288 -21.28 -7.74 9.04
N SER A 289 -20.80 -7.11 7.96
CA SER A 289 -21.50 -7.03 6.67
C SER A 289 -20.68 -7.71 5.57
N SER A 290 -21.35 -8.20 4.53
CA SER A 290 -20.71 -8.98 3.45
C SER A 290 -19.55 -8.28 2.73
N GLY A 291 -19.45 -6.95 2.82
CA GLY A 291 -18.34 -6.17 2.27
C GLY A 291 -16.99 -6.39 2.96
N TYR A 292 -16.96 -7.05 4.12
CA TYR A 292 -15.74 -7.27 4.93
C TYR A 292 -15.25 -8.72 4.93
N GLU A 293 -15.66 -9.53 3.95
CA GLU A 293 -15.12 -10.90 3.82
C GLU A 293 -13.59 -10.92 3.77
N TRP A 294 -13.01 -9.94 3.08
CA TRP A 294 -11.56 -9.80 2.97
C TRP A 294 -10.87 -9.64 4.33
N LEU A 295 -11.54 -9.00 5.30
CA LEU A 295 -10.93 -8.68 6.58
C LEU A 295 -10.77 -9.93 7.44
N TYR A 296 -11.83 -10.74 7.60
CA TYR A 296 -11.67 -11.97 8.38
C TYR A 296 -10.77 -13.00 7.67
N ALA A 297 -10.68 -12.95 6.34
CA ALA A 297 -9.75 -13.75 5.55
C ALA A 297 -8.29 -13.31 5.78
N HIS A 298 -8.05 -12.00 5.81
CA HIS A 298 -6.77 -11.39 6.20
C HIS A 298 -6.35 -11.89 7.58
N GLU A 299 -7.21 -11.70 8.59
CA GLU A 299 -6.93 -12.15 9.96
C GLU A 299 -6.69 -13.66 10.06
N LEU A 300 -7.43 -14.47 9.29
CA LEU A 300 -7.25 -15.92 9.27
C LEU A 300 -5.89 -16.33 8.72
N SER A 301 -5.41 -15.60 7.71
CA SER A 301 -4.15 -15.93 7.04
C SER A 301 -2.94 -15.80 7.95
N HIS A 302 -3.04 -14.99 9.01
CA HIS A 302 -2.00 -14.86 10.03
C HIS A 302 -1.73 -16.15 10.80
N MET A 303 -2.69 -17.09 10.84
CA MET A 303 -2.47 -18.43 11.38
C MET A 303 -1.36 -19.20 10.65
N TRP A 304 -0.97 -18.76 9.44
CA TRP A 304 0.27 -19.16 8.78
C TRP A 304 1.32 -18.05 8.83
N PHE A 305 0.97 -16.80 8.51
CA PHE A 305 1.90 -15.67 8.39
C PHE A 305 1.70 -14.61 9.49
N GLY A 306 2.37 -14.76 10.61
CA GLY A 306 2.27 -13.89 11.78
C GLY A 306 2.31 -14.70 13.08
N ASP A 307 1.58 -15.81 13.09
CA ASP A 307 1.41 -16.64 14.27
C ASP A 307 2.26 -17.90 14.22
N LYS A 308 2.14 -18.68 13.14
CA LYS A 308 2.96 -19.89 12.95
C LYS A 308 4.41 -19.51 12.67
N ILE A 309 4.64 -18.61 11.72
CA ILE A 309 5.94 -17.92 11.59
C ILE A 309 5.70 -16.45 11.89
N THR A 310 6.66 -15.76 12.49
CA THR A 310 6.54 -14.32 12.74
C THR A 310 7.83 -13.62 12.34
N CYS A 311 7.77 -12.32 12.08
CA CYS A 311 8.98 -11.53 11.83
C CYS A 311 9.92 -11.54 13.04
N SER A 312 11.23 -11.63 12.82
CA SER A 312 12.23 -11.57 13.90
C SER A 312 12.32 -10.19 14.57
N SER A 313 11.80 -9.16 13.91
CA SER A 313 11.73 -7.79 14.40
C SER A 313 10.65 -7.02 13.65
N ALA A 314 10.14 -5.95 14.26
CA ALA A 314 9.15 -5.05 13.65
C ALA A 314 9.63 -4.44 12.31
N GLU A 315 10.94 -4.38 12.07
CA GLU A 315 11.55 -3.92 10.82
C GLU A 315 11.23 -4.84 9.61
N ASP A 316 10.79 -6.07 9.87
CA ASP A 316 10.43 -7.10 8.89
C ASP A 316 8.92 -7.38 8.84
N MET A 317 8.09 -6.47 9.36
CA MET A 317 6.64 -6.70 9.55
C MET A 317 5.86 -7.06 8.27
N TRP A 318 6.40 -6.76 7.08
CA TRP A 318 5.80 -7.19 5.81
C TRP A 318 5.70 -8.72 5.68
N LEU A 319 6.54 -9.48 6.40
CA LEU A 319 6.45 -10.94 6.46
C LEU A 319 5.15 -11.42 7.11
N ASN A 320 4.56 -10.61 7.98
CA ASN A 320 3.26 -10.85 8.58
C ASN A 320 2.17 -10.20 7.70
N GLU A 321 2.19 -8.87 7.63
CA GLU A 321 1.10 -8.05 7.08
C GLU A 321 1.02 -8.08 5.55
N GLY A 322 2.17 -8.03 4.87
CA GLY A 322 2.23 -8.07 3.42
C GLY A 322 1.71 -9.40 2.87
N TRP A 323 2.04 -10.50 3.55
CA TRP A 323 1.52 -11.82 3.19
C TRP A 323 0.03 -11.95 3.50
N ALA A 324 -0.47 -11.35 4.58
CA ALA A 324 -1.91 -11.30 4.85
C ALA A 324 -2.67 -10.52 3.76
N VAL A 325 -2.14 -9.38 3.31
CA VAL A 325 -2.68 -8.62 2.18
C VAL A 325 -2.66 -9.41 0.87
N PHE A 326 -1.61 -10.20 0.61
CA PHE A 326 -1.58 -11.10 -0.55
C PHE A 326 -2.70 -12.15 -0.48
N ASN A 327 -2.95 -12.70 0.71
CA ASN A 327 -3.98 -13.70 0.95
C ASN A 327 -5.41 -13.17 0.76
N GLU A 328 -5.63 -11.85 0.85
CA GLU A 328 -6.90 -11.20 0.46
C GLU A 328 -7.23 -11.38 -1.03
N SER A 329 -6.22 -11.51 -1.89
CA SER A 329 -6.42 -11.83 -3.31
C SER A 329 -6.43 -13.34 -3.54
N LEU A 330 -5.56 -14.09 -2.87
CA LEU A 330 -5.47 -15.54 -3.08
C LEU A 330 -6.79 -16.25 -2.79
N TYR A 331 -7.48 -15.91 -1.69
CA TYR A 331 -8.77 -16.53 -1.40
C TYR A 331 -9.82 -16.19 -2.49
N ARG A 332 -9.75 -14.97 -3.06
CA ARG A 332 -10.64 -14.57 -4.16
C ARG A 332 -10.37 -15.38 -5.42
N GLU A 333 -9.14 -15.76 -5.68
CA GLU A 333 -8.80 -16.68 -6.77
C GLU A 333 -9.51 -18.03 -6.59
N GLY A 334 -9.39 -18.60 -5.39
CA GLY A 334 -9.96 -19.92 -5.09
C GLY A 334 -11.50 -19.95 -5.09
N ILE A 335 -12.16 -18.85 -4.71
CA ILE A 335 -13.63 -18.78 -4.59
C ILE A 335 -14.30 -18.14 -5.81
N TYR A 336 -13.72 -17.07 -6.34
CA TYR A 336 -14.31 -16.22 -7.39
C TYR A 336 -13.53 -16.25 -8.71
N GLY A 337 -12.42 -16.98 -8.77
CA GLY A 337 -11.58 -17.15 -9.95
C GLY A 337 -10.51 -16.08 -10.14
N TYR A 338 -9.55 -16.36 -11.03
CA TYR A 338 -8.41 -15.48 -11.34
C TYR A 338 -8.78 -14.03 -11.72
N PRO A 339 -9.90 -13.73 -12.42
CA PRO A 339 -10.28 -12.34 -12.67
C PRO A 339 -10.53 -11.52 -11.40
N ALA A 340 -11.05 -12.14 -10.33
CA ALA A 340 -11.27 -11.48 -9.05
C ALA A 340 -9.94 -11.21 -8.32
N TYR A 341 -9.00 -12.16 -8.39
CA TYR A 341 -7.62 -11.98 -7.93
C TYR A 341 -6.95 -10.79 -8.62
N ARG A 342 -6.91 -10.79 -9.95
CA ARG A 342 -6.27 -9.75 -10.76
C ARG A 342 -6.89 -8.37 -10.51
N SER A 343 -8.22 -8.29 -10.47
CA SER A 343 -8.91 -7.02 -10.19
C SER A 343 -8.53 -6.43 -8.83
N ASN A 344 -8.43 -7.28 -7.79
CA ASN A 344 -8.02 -6.83 -6.46
C ASN A 344 -6.55 -6.42 -6.44
N MET A 345 -5.64 -7.20 -7.03
CA MET A 345 -4.21 -6.85 -7.13
C MET A 345 -3.97 -5.56 -7.90
N ASN A 346 -4.64 -5.36 -9.04
CA ASN A 346 -4.52 -4.12 -9.82
C ASN A 346 -5.00 -2.90 -9.03
N SER A 347 -6.06 -3.06 -8.23
CA SER A 347 -6.56 -1.98 -7.37
C SER A 347 -5.57 -1.63 -6.25
N LYS A 348 -4.93 -2.64 -5.65
CA LYS A 348 -3.87 -2.45 -4.64
C LYS A 348 -2.64 -1.79 -5.25
N LEU A 349 -2.17 -2.26 -6.40
CA LEU A 349 -1.03 -1.68 -7.11
C LEU A 349 -1.27 -0.20 -7.46
N ALA A 350 -2.44 0.13 -8.02
CA ALA A 350 -2.80 1.52 -8.31
C ALA A 350 -2.76 2.40 -7.05
N ASN A 351 -3.23 1.89 -5.91
CA ASN A 351 -3.16 2.59 -4.63
C ASN A 351 -1.71 2.79 -4.16
N VAL A 352 -0.88 1.75 -4.26
CA VAL A 352 0.54 1.78 -3.87
C VAL A 352 1.29 2.82 -4.69
N LEU A 353 1.17 2.76 -6.02
CA LEU A 353 1.88 3.66 -6.92
C LEU A 353 1.47 5.13 -6.73
N GLN A 354 0.19 5.37 -6.41
CA GLN A 354 -0.30 6.73 -6.22
C GLN A 354 -0.03 7.29 -4.82
N TYR A 355 -0.33 6.55 -3.75
CA TYR A 355 -0.50 7.12 -2.41
C TYR A 355 0.46 6.60 -1.35
N CYS A 356 1.06 5.42 -1.51
CA CYS A 356 1.84 4.79 -0.44
C CYS A 356 3.00 5.71 0.02
N HIS A 357 3.78 6.25 -0.91
CA HIS A 357 4.86 7.19 -0.60
C HIS A 357 4.40 8.53 -0.01
N ILE A 358 3.12 8.89 -0.13
CA ILE A 358 2.56 10.11 0.46
C ILE A 358 2.14 9.81 1.90
N LYS A 359 1.40 8.72 2.11
CA LYS A 359 0.90 8.30 3.42
C LYS A 359 2.03 7.91 4.37
N ASP A 360 3.07 7.27 3.85
CA ASP A 360 4.25 6.87 4.62
C ASP A 360 5.39 7.90 4.53
N ASN A 361 5.13 9.11 3.99
CA ASN A 361 6.09 10.22 3.92
C ASN A 361 7.46 9.84 3.30
N GLY A 362 7.42 9.14 2.17
CA GLY A 362 8.59 8.73 1.39
C GLY A 362 8.40 7.37 0.74
N TYR A 363 9.20 7.09 -0.30
CA TYR A 363 9.33 5.73 -0.81
C TYR A 363 10.14 4.90 0.17
N ARG A 364 9.61 3.76 0.61
CA ARG A 364 10.25 2.90 1.62
C ARG A 364 10.51 1.49 1.09
N ALA A 365 11.58 0.89 1.61
CA ALA A 365 11.83 -0.54 1.49
C ALA A 365 10.86 -1.32 2.39
N LEU A 366 10.66 -2.61 2.11
CA LEU A 366 9.86 -3.49 2.97
C LEU A 366 10.65 -3.95 4.20
N TYR A 367 11.96 -4.14 4.01
CA TYR A 367 12.91 -4.41 5.09
C TYR A 367 13.37 -3.11 5.76
N GLY A 368 13.71 -3.21 7.05
CA GLY A 368 14.25 -2.08 7.80
C GLY A 368 13.22 -0.97 7.98
N ILE A 369 11.93 -1.31 7.99
CA ILE A 369 10.87 -0.30 8.08
C ILE A 369 11.00 0.45 9.42
N PRO A 370 11.00 1.79 9.44
CA PRO A 370 11.03 2.53 10.69
C PRO A 370 9.79 2.23 11.53
N ASN A 371 9.94 2.21 12.86
CA ASN A 371 8.87 1.90 13.82
C ASN A 371 7.59 2.74 13.59
N GLU A 372 7.72 4.00 13.19
CA GLU A 372 6.57 4.88 12.89
C GLU A 372 5.73 4.43 11.67
N TYR A 373 6.26 3.58 10.80
CA TYR A 373 5.61 3.06 9.60
C TYR A 373 5.48 1.52 9.59
N THR A 374 5.74 0.86 10.72
CA THR A 374 5.59 -0.61 10.83
C THR A 374 4.19 -1.08 10.43
N TYR A 375 3.16 -0.28 10.69
CA TYR A 375 1.78 -0.55 10.26
C TYR A 375 1.30 0.41 9.15
N GLY A 376 2.23 0.88 8.31
CA GLY A 376 1.97 1.76 7.17
C GLY A 376 1.63 1.02 5.86
N GLU A 377 1.27 1.77 4.83
CA GLU A 377 0.82 1.21 3.54
C GLU A 377 1.95 0.46 2.80
N THR A 378 3.21 0.81 3.07
CA THR A 378 4.37 0.12 2.51
C THR A 378 4.38 -1.33 2.99
N VAL A 379 4.23 -1.55 4.30
CA VAL A 379 4.26 -2.88 4.89
C VAL A 379 3.08 -3.72 4.39
N TYR A 380 1.88 -3.15 4.39
CA TYR A 380 0.67 -3.83 3.96
C TYR A 380 0.54 -3.95 2.44
N GLN A 381 0.29 -2.83 1.75
CA GLN A 381 -0.09 -2.84 0.34
C GLN A 381 1.10 -3.10 -0.57
N LYS A 382 2.25 -2.43 -0.37
CA LYS A 382 3.47 -2.76 -1.13
C LYS A 382 3.91 -4.20 -0.84
N GLY A 383 3.84 -4.64 0.41
CA GLY A 383 4.11 -6.03 0.80
C GLY A 383 3.30 -7.03 -0.02
N GLY A 384 1.97 -6.87 -0.07
CA GLY A 384 1.09 -7.76 -0.82
C GLY A 384 1.35 -7.82 -2.33
N VAL A 385 1.62 -6.68 -2.97
CA VAL A 385 1.91 -6.66 -4.42
C VAL A 385 3.33 -7.15 -4.75
N VAL A 386 4.27 -7.03 -3.82
CA VAL A 386 5.60 -7.66 -3.95
C VAL A 386 5.51 -9.17 -3.83
N VAL A 387 4.69 -9.72 -2.92
CA VAL A 387 4.44 -11.17 -2.86
C VAL A 387 3.76 -11.67 -4.15
N HIS A 388 2.83 -10.90 -4.72
CA HIS A 388 2.28 -11.20 -6.05
C HIS A 388 3.35 -11.27 -7.13
N THR A 389 4.30 -10.33 -7.13
CA THR A 389 5.44 -10.35 -8.06
C THR A 389 6.35 -11.55 -7.81
N LEU A 390 6.62 -11.89 -6.55
CA LEU A 390 7.40 -13.07 -6.18
C LEU A 390 6.78 -14.37 -6.69
N ARG A 391 5.47 -14.54 -6.54
CA ARG A 391 4.72 -15.68 -7.09
C ARG A 391 4.97 -15.83 -8.59
N ASN A 392 4.87 -14.74 -9.34
CA ASN A 392 5.04 -14.77 -10.79
C ASN A 392 6.50 -14.88 -11.23
N TYR A 393 7.44 -14.37 -10.43
CA TYR A 393 8.88 -14.49 -10.67
C TYR A 393 9.36 -15.95 -10.60
N LEU A 394 8.84 -16.71 -9.64
CA LEU A 394 9.12 -18.13 -9.44
C LEU A 394 8.19 -19.05 -10.25
N GLY A 395 6.96 -18.61 -10.50
CA GLY A 395 5.87 -19.42 -11.02
C GLY A 395 5.27 -20.34 -9.94
N ASP A 396 3.98 -20.66 -10.08
CA ASP A 396 3.21 -21.42 -9.08
C ASP A 396 3.85 -22.78 -8.72
N SER A 397 4.49 -23.46 -9.67
CA SER A 397 5.13 -24.76 -9.47
C SER A 397 6.32 -24.74 -8.51
N LEU A 398 6.94 -23.58 -8.31
CA LEU A 398 8.03 -23.39 -7.35
C LEU A 398 7.54 -22.59 -6.13
N PHE A 399 6.75 -21.54 -6.36
CA PHE A 399 6.31 -20.62 -5.31
C PHE A 399 5.53 -21.32 -4.20
N PHE A 400 4.41 -21.99 -4.51
CA PHE A 400 3.56 -22.58 -3.47
C PHE A 400 4.28 -23.70 -2.70
N PRO A 401 4.98 -24.66 -3.35
CA PRO A 401 5.74 -25.66 -2.62
C PRO A 401 6.86 -25.05 -1.75
N ALA A 402 7.60 -24.06 -2.26
CA ALA A 402 8.70 -23.44 -1.50
C ALA A 402 8.17 -22.75 -0.24
N ILE A 403 7.10 -21.96 -0.35
CA ILE A 403 6.51 -21.25 0.79
C ILE A 403 5.85 -22.21 1.78
N SER A 404 5.13 -23.23 1.30
CA SER A 404 4.54 -24.24 2.19
C SER A 404 5.62 -25.00 2.99
N ASN A 405 6.74 -25.37 2.36
CA ASN A 405 7.85 -26.01 3.06
C ASN A 405 8.56 -25.02 4.00
N PHE A 406 8.72 -23.74 3.61
CA PHE A 406 9.27 -22.71 4.49
C PHE A 406 8.46 -22.58 5.78
N LEU A 407 7.13 -22.50 5.67
CA LEU A 407 6.21 -22.46 6.81
C LEU A 407 6.29 -23.71 7.70
N GLN A 408 6.60 -24.87 7.12
CA GLN A 408 6.79 -26.12 7.86
C GLN A 408 8.14 -26.14 8.59
N ASP A 409 9.21 -25.80 7.89
CA ASP A 409 10.59 -25.87 8.41
C ASP A 409 10.86 -24.82 9.50
N TYR A 410 10.20 -23.66 9.40
CA TYR A 410 10.30 -22.57 10.37
C TYR A 410 9.10 -22.48 11.33
N ALA A 411 8.28 -23.54 11.41
CA ALA A 411 7.09 -23.52 12.27
C ALA A 411 7.43 -23.13 13.72
N PHE A 412 6.73 -22.13 14.23
CA PHE A 412 6.88 -21.51 15.54
C PHE A 412 8.25 -20.88 15.80
N GLN A 413 8.94 -20.44 14.74
CA GLN A 413 10.20 -19.69 14.82
C GLN A 413 10.05 -18.29 14.22
N PRO A 414 10.80 -17.30 14.73
CA PRO A 414 10.93 -16.00 14.08
C PRO A 414 11.80 -16.09 12.82
N VAL A 415 11.48 -15.29 11.81
CA VAL A 415 12.19 -15.23 10.52
C VAL A 415 12.44 -13.80 10.06
N SER A 416 13.57 -13.60 9.39
CA SER A 416 13.95 -12.34 8.74
C SER A 416 13.77 -12.41 7.22
N SER A 417 13.75 -11.25 6.57
CA SER A 417 13.71 -11.18 5.09
C SER A 417 14.91 -11.89 4.44
N PHE A 418 16.08 -11.86 5.08
CA PHE A 418 17.27 -12.56 4.60
C PHE A 418 17.11 -14.08 4.64
N GLN A 419 16.52 -14.63 5.71
CA GLN A 419 16.27 -16.06 5.82
C GLN A 419 15.27 -16.53 4.76
N LEU A 420 14.21 -15.75 4.48
CA LEU A 420 13.29 -16.07 3.39
C LEU A 420 14.00 -16.08 2.03
N ARG A 421 14.82 -15.08 1.72
CA ARG A 421 15.63 -15.02 0.49
C ARG A 421 16.52 -16.25 0.34
N ASP A 422 17.28 -16.57 1.38
CA ASP A 422 18.27 -17.64 1.36
C ASP A 422 17.59 -19.01 1.25
N TYR A 423 16.47 -19.19 1.96
CA TYR A 423 15.67 -20.40 1.86
C TYR A 423 15.08 -20.59 0.46
N LEU A 424 14.48 -19.55 -0.12
CA LEU A 424 13.94 -19.61 -1.49
C LEU A 424 15.04 -19.92 -2.50
N THR A 425 16.24 -19.33 -2.32
CA THR A 425 17.40 -19.61 -3.17
C THR A 425 17.79 -21.09 -3.09
N GLN A 426 17.92 -21.62 -1.89
CA GLN A 426 18.30 -23.00 -1.65
C GLN A 426 17.25 -23.98 -2.18
N TYR A 427 15.96 -23.70 -1.94
CA TYR A 427 14.87 -24.60 -2.31
C TYR A 427 14.62 -24.63 -3.81
N THR A 428 14.63 -23.47 -4.47
CA THR A 428 14.28 -23.35 -5.89
C THR A 428 15.48 -23.50 -6.83
N GLY A 429 16.71 -23.32 -6.32
CA GLY A 429 17.93 -23.25 -7.12
C GLY A 429 18.08 -21.97 -7.95
N ILE A 430 17.18 -21.00 -7.78
CA ILE A 430 17.22 -19.68 -8.42
C ILE A 430 17.86 -18.71 -7.43
N ASP A 431 18.88 -17.96 -7.85
CA ASP A 431 19.44 -16.89 -7.00
C ASP A 431 18.40 -15.79 -6.78
N MET A 432 17.90 -15.69 -5.54
CA MET A 432 16.88 -14.71 -5.17
C MET A 432 17.47 -13.35 -4.75
N THR A 433 18.80 -13.21 -4.72
CA THR A 433 19.46 -11.96 -4.33
C THR A 433 18.99 -10.77 -5.16
N PRO A 434 18.97 -10.81 -6.51
CA PRO A 434 18.52 -9.67 -7.30
C PRO A 434 17.05 -9.30 -7.07
N PHE A 435 16.19 -10.29 -6.82
CA PHE A 435 14.78 -10.04 -6.52
C PHE A 435 14.64 -9.30 -5.19
N PHE A 436 15.29 -9.78 -4.13
CA PHE A 436 15.19 -9.17 -2.80
C PHE A 436 15.85 -7.80 -2.76
N ASP A 437 17.02 -7.63 -3.38
CA ASP A 437 17.73 -6.34 -3.45
C ASP A 437 16.84 -5.24 -4.06
N GLY A 438 16.14 -5.55 -5.16
CA GLY A 438 15.23 -4.61 -5.81
C GLY A 438 13.88 -4.45 -5.09
N TRP A 439 13.18 -5.54 -4.80
CA TRP A 439 11.77 -5.48 -4.39
C TRP A 439 11.56 -5.36 -2.88
N VAL A 440 12.50 -5.87 -2.07
CA VAL A 440 12.35 -5.96 -0.60
C VAL A 440 13.28 -4.99 0.12
N PHE A 441 14.57 -4.96 -0.25
CA PHE A 441 15.61 -4.18 0.41
C PHE A 441 15.74 -2.75 -0.13
N SER A 442 15.17 -2.45 -1.30
CA SER A 442 15.16 -1.11 -1.88
C SER A 442 13.77 -0.46 -1.87
N PRO A 443 13.71 0.88 -1.73
CA PRO A 443 12.47 1.63 -1.92
C PRO A 443 12.07 1.69 -3.40
N GLY A 444 10.83 2.10 -3.65
CA GLY A 444 10.34 2.34 -5.01
C GLY A 444 9.98 1.07 -5.79
N PHE A 445 9.85 1.26 -7.11
CA PHE A 445 9.43 0.26 -8.10
C PHE A 445 10.17 0.46 -9.44
N PRO A 446 10.45 -0.62 -10.19
CA PRO A 446 10.83 -0.52 -11.59
C PRO A 446 9.59 -0.23 -12.45
N CYS A 447 9.77 0.39 -13.61
CA CYS A 447 8.73 0.62 -14.61
C CYS A 447 9.23 0.04 -15.93
N PHE A 448 8.64 -1.06 -16.41
CA PHE A 448 9.12 -1.72 -17.62
C PHE A 448 8.34 -1.24 -18.85
N VAL A 449 9.05 -0.65 -19.81
CA VAL A 449 8.43 -0.16 -21.04
C VAL A 449 9.09 -0.76 -22.28
N ILE A 450 8.29 -1.09 -23.29
CA ILE A 450 8.79 -1.56 -24.59
C ILE A 450 9.16 -0.34 -25.44
N ASP A 451 10.45 -0.09 -25.66
CA ASP A 451 10.90 0.99 -26.54
C ASP A 451 10.55 0.71 -28.00
N SER A 452 10.83 -0.51 -28.45
CA SER A 452 10.53 -0.95 -29.80
C SER A 452 10.47 -2.47 -29.93
N CYS A 453 9.68 -2.95 -30.90
CA CYS A 453 9.74 -4.33 -31.37
C CYS A 453 10.05 -4.33 -32.87
N GLN A 454 11.18 -4.92 -33.24
CA GLN A 454 11.67 -4.99 -34.61
C GLN A 454 11.47 -6.41 -35.14
N MET A 455 10.70 -6.54 -36.21
CA MET A 455 10.36 -7.83 -36.80
C MET A 455 10.97 -7.98 -38.19
N VAL A 456 11.66 -9.09 -38.41
CA VAL A 456 12.24 -9.48 -39.70
C VAL A 456 11.69 -10.84 -40.12
N PRO A 457 11.08 -10.99 -41.31
CA PRO A 457 10.69 -12.30 -41.83
C PRO A 457 11.91 -13.22 -42.01
N SER A 458 11.80 -14.48 -41.59
CA SER A 458 12.86 -15.50 -41.68
C SER A 458 12.26 -16.86 -42.04
N GLY A 459 12.18 -17.17 -43.34
CA GLY A 459 11.53 -18.38 -43.83
C GLY A 459 10.02 -18.34 -43.55
N GLN A 460 9.50 -19.34 -42.83
CA GLN A 460 8.11 -19.38 -42.36
C GLN A 460 7.91 -18.67 -41.01
N ASN A 461 9.01 -18.23 -40.36
CA ASN A 461 8.99 -17.61 -39.05
C ASN A 461 9.25 -16.10 -39.13
N PHE A 462 9.12 -15.42 -37.99
CA PHE A 462 9.40 -14.01 -37.80
C PHE A 462 10.39 -13.85 -36.64
N LEU A 463 11.58 -13.33 -36.94
CA LEU A 463 12.55 -12.96 -35.92
C LEU A 463 12.13 -11.61 -35.35
N THR A 464 11.68 -11.59 -34.11
CA THR A 464 11.14 -10.39 -33.45
C THR A 464 12.03 -10.01 -32.28
N THR A 465 12.81 -8.94 -32.44
CA THR A 465 13.64 -8.37 -31.36
C THR A 465 12.86 -7.34 -30.58
N VAL A 466 12.74 -7.55 -29.28
CA VAL A 466 12.08 -6.63 -28.34
C VAL A 466 13.15 -5.88 -27.58
N PHE A 467 13.01 -4.57 -27.49
CA PHE A 467 13.86 -3.68 -26.71
C PHE A 467 13.04 -3.10 -25.56
N VAL A 468 13.56 -3.24 -24.34
CA VAL A 468 12.90 -2.82 -23.09
C VAL A 468 13.76 -1.78 -22.41
N HIS A 469 13.12 -0.73 -21.92
CA HIS A 469 13.70 0.25 -21.00
C HIS A 469 13.05 0.08 -19.62
N GLN A 470 13.89 -0.09 -18.61
CA GLN A 470 13.50 -0.02 -17.22
C GLN A 470 13.66 1.43 -16.76
N LYS A 471 12.57 2.06 -16.35
CA LYS A 471 12.55 3.35 -15.66
C LYS A 471 12.35 3.14 -14.17
N LEU A 472 12.56 4.20 -13.38
CA LEU A 472 12.52 4.12 -11.91
C LEU A 472 11.41 5.01 -11.36
N LYS A 473 10.65 4.47 -10.40
CA LYS A 473 9.72 5.23 -9.56
C LYS A 473 10.17 5.16 -8.11
N GLY A 474 10.87 6.20 -7.66
CA GLY A 474 11.36 6.29 -6.28
C GLY A 474 12.41 5.25 -5.90
N ALA A 475 12.86 4.43 -6.86
CA ALA A 475 13.92 3.47 -6.68
C ALA A 475 15.29 4.14 -6.93
N PRO A 476 16.34 3.76 -6.16
CA PRO A 476 17.65 4.38 -6.28
C PRO A 476 18.47 3.83 -7.45
N GLU A 477 18.21 2.58 -7.86
CA GLU A 477 18.99 1.85 -8.85
C GLU A 477 18.10 0.97 -9.73
N TYR A 478 18.66 0.56 -10.87
CA TYR A 478 18.04 -0.37 -11.80
C TYR A 478 18.06 -1.79 -11.27
N TYR A 479 16.95 -2.53 -11.46
CA TYR A 479 16.83 -3.89 -10.97
C TYR A 479 17.58 -4.83 -11.91
N HIS A 480 18.02 -5.95 -11.36
CA HIS A 480 18.80 -6.99 -12.04
C HIS A 480 18.05 -8.31 -12.04
N ASN A 481 18.40 -9.19 -12.99
CA ASN A 481 17.74 -10.48 -13.20
C ASN A 481 16.21 -10.36 -13.33
N ASN A 482 15.77 -9.32 -14.04
CA ASN A 482 14.36 -9.04 -14.29
C ASN A 482 13.78 -10.15 -15.17
N ARG A 483 12.63 -10.70 -14.77
CA ARG A 483 11.85 -11.66 -15.55
C ARG A 483 10.57 -11.00 -16.02
N LEU A 484 10.58 -10.47 -17.24
CA LEU A 484 9.46 -9.74 -17.81
C LEU A 484 8.69 -10.61 -18.80
N PHE A 485 7.38 -10.68 -18.66
CA PHE A 485 6.54 -11.34 -19.65
C PHE A 485 6.30 -10.42 -20.84
N ILE A 486 6.55 -10.93 -22.05
CA ILE A 486 6.29 -10.27 -23.31
C ILE A 486 5.19 -11.01 -24.04
N SER A 487 4.08 -10.32 -24.31
CA SER A 487 2.92 -10.85 -25.00
C SER A 487 2.88 -10.38 -26.44
N PHE A 488 2.91 -11.32 -27.39
CA PHE A 488 2.68 -11.05 -28.80
C PHE A 488 1.24 -11.36 -29.18
N ILE A 489 0.58 -10.41 -29.83
CA ILE A 489 -0.80 -10.57 -30.30
C ILE A 489 -0.80 -10.66 -31.82
N ASP A 490 -1.39 -11.71 -32.38
CA ASP A 490 -1.51 -11.89 -33.83
C ASP A 490 -2.71 -11.11 -34.43
N SER A 491 -2.89 -11.19 -35.76
CA SER A 491 -3.99 -10.51 -36.44
C SER A 491 -5.38 -11.08 -36.12
N LEU A 492 -5.45 -12.28 -35.53
CA LEU A 492 -6.68 -12.92 -35.05
C LEU A 492 -6.93 -12.67 -33.57
N TRP A 493 -6.09 -11.84 -32.93
CA TRP A 493 -6.11 -11.51 -31.51
C TRP A 493 -5.81 -12.69 -30.59
N ASN A 494 -5.12 -13.71 -31.09
CA ASN A 494 -4.50 -14.72 -30.25
C ASN A 494 -3.29 -14.11 -29.54
N THR A 495 -3.18 -14.35 -28.24
CA THR A 495 -2.10 -13.84 -27.39
C THR A 495 -1.12 -14.97 -27.10
N HIS A 496 0.17 -14.69 -27.25
CA HIS A 496 1.27 -15.61 -27.00
C HIS A 496 2.30 -14.98 -26.07
N ASP A 497 2.47 -15.54 -24.88
CA ASP A 497 3.38 -15.02 -23.86
C ASP A 497 4.74 -15.71 -23.90
N PHE A 498 5.80 -14.93 -23.72
CA PHE A 498 7.16 -15.41 -23.58
C PHE A 498 7.84 -14.67 -22.42
N MET A 499 8.74 -15.35 -21.73
CA MET A 499 9.58 -14.70 -20.71
C MET A 499 10.82 -14.09 -21.38
N MET A 500 11.12 -12.85 -21.02
CA MET A 500 12.36 -12.15 -21.31
C MET A 500 13.14 -11.96 -20.01
N GLU A 501 14.43 -12.28 -20.03
CA GLU A 501 15.35 -12.00 -18.91
C GLU A 501 16.31 -10.89 -19.29
N PHE A 502 16.49 -9.90 -18.40
CA PHE A 502 17.47 -8.84 -18.60
C PHE A 502 17.90 -8.20 -17.27
N SER A 503 18.92 -7.36 -17.30
CA SER A 503 19.46 -6.68 -16.11
C SER A 503 19.81 -5.23 -16.42
N GLY A 504 19.65 -4.36 -15.43
CA GLY A 504 19.99 -2.94 -15.57
C GLY A 504 18.96 -2.15 -16.37
N GLU A 505 19.37 -0.98 -16.87
CA GLU A 505 18.47 -0.02 -17.50
C GLU A 505 17.80 -0.54 -18.79
N PHE A 506 18.56 -1.22 -19.64
CA PHE A 506 18.09 -1.64 -20.97
C PHE A 506 18.23 -3.14 -21.15
N GLY A 507 17.23 -3.74 -21.79
CA GLY A 507 17.23 -5.16 -22.17
C GLY A 507 16.86 -5.33 -23.64
N SER A 508 17.36 -6.39 -24.27
CA SER A 508 16.87 -6.80 -25.59
C SER A 508 16.90 -8.31 -25.76
N GLN A 509 15.88 -8.87 -26.41
CA GLN A 509 15.83 -10.30 -26.73
C GLN A 509 15.12 -10.54 -28.07
N THR A 510 15.63 -11.49 -28.85
CA THR A 510 15.02 -11.92 -30.12
C THR A 510 14.22 -13.21 -29.91
N PHE A 511 12.96 -13.19 -30.34
CA PHE A 511 12.04 -14.33 -30.34
C PHE A 511 11.84 -14.86 -31.76
N VAL A 512 11.71 -16.18 -31.89
CA VAL A 512 11.39 -16.84 -33.16
C VAL A 512 9.91 -17.21 -33.14
N LEU A 513 9.09 -16.45 -33.87
CA LEU A 513 7.63 -16.60 -33.85
C LEU A 513 7.15 -17.31 -35.13
N PRO A 514 6.30 -18.36 -35.04
CA PRO A 514 5.72 -19.02 -36.21
C PRO A 514 4.53 -18.26 -36.81
N PHE A 515 4.24 -17.06 -36.30
CA PHE A 515 3.16 -16.18 -36.72
C PHE A 515 3.68 -14.73 -36.77
N LYS A 516 2.99 -13.88 -37.54
CA LYS A 516 3.31 -12.46 -37.62
C LYS A 516 2.71 -11.72 -36.42
N PRO A 517 3.51 -11.19 -35.47
CA PRO A 517 2.98 -10.35 -34.39
C PRO A 517 2.43 -9.04 -34.97
N THR A 518 1.29 -8.60 -34.43
CA THR A 518 0.66 -7.31 -34.71
C THR A 518 0.87 -6.33 -33.55
N LEU A 519 0.85 -6.83 -32.31
CA LEU A 519 1.25 -6.09 -31.11
C LEU A 519 2.28 -6.86 -30.30
N CYS A 520 3.01 -6.10 -29.48
CA CYS A 520 4.08 -6.53 -28.61
C CYS A 520 3.88 -5.75 -27.31
N LEU A 521 3.48 -6.43 -26.23
CA LEU A 521 3.09 -5.80 -24.96
C LEU A 521 3.97 -6.34 -23.82
N ALA A 522 4.37 -5.48 -22.90
CA ALA A 522 4.97 -5.89 -21.64
C ALA A 522 3.86 -6.19 -20.64
N ASP A 523 4.05 -7.29 -19.91
CA ASP A 523 3.22 -7.74 -18.80
C ASP A 523 1.70 -7.63 -19.02
N TYR A 524 1.20 -8.16 -20.14
CA TYR A 524 -0.20 -8.02 -20.54
C TYR A 524 -1.22 -8.49 -19.48
N TYR A 525 -0.81 -9.43 -18.63
CA TYR A 525 -1.63 -10.06 -17.61
C TYR A 525 -1.42 -9.49 -16.19
N ASP A 526 -0.64 -8.42 -16.06
CA ASP A 526 -0.27 -7.77 -14.79
C ASP A 526 0.27 -8.80 -13.78
N ARG A 527 1.28 -9.59 -14.21
CA ARG A 527 1.95 -10.61 -13.38
C ARG A 527 3.04 -9.98 -12.50
N ILE A 528 3.47 -8.77 -12.84
CA ILE A 528 4.51 -8.04 -12.14
C ILE A 528 3.88 -6.76 -11.64
N ALA A 529 4.06 -6.46 -10.36
CA ALA A 529 3.61 -5.22 -9.77
C ALA A 529 4.56 -4.06 -10.08
N ASP A 530 4.91 -3.87 -11.35
CA ASP A 530 5.78 -2.78 -11.79
C ASP A 530 5.04 -1.43 -11.75
N ALA A 531 5.74 -0.34 -12.04
CA ALA A 531 5.19 1.00 -11.94
C ALA A 531 4.32 1.38 -13.15
N THR A 532 3.47 0.47 -13.59
CA THR A 532 2.46 0.68 -14.61
C THR A 532 1.06 0.38 -14.08
N THR A 533 0.06 0.95 -14.75
CA THR A 533 -1.34 0.62 -14.55
C THR A 533 -1.97 0.50 -15.91
N ASP A 534 -2.51 -0.67 -16.20
CA ASP A 534 -2.89 -1.06 -17.54
C ASP A 534 -4.36 -1.43 -17.65
N ALA A 535 -4.94 -1.18 -18.81
CA ALA A 535 -6.28 -1.63 -19.12
C ALA A 535 -6.47 -1.85 -20.63
N SER A 536 -7.10 -2.97 -20.98
CA SER A 536 -7.41 -3.33 -22.36
C SER A 536 -8.88 -3.68 -22.54
N LEU A 537 -9.48 -3.24 -23.64
CA LEU A 537 -10.86 -3.55 -24.02
C LEU A 537 -10.94 -4.04 -25.47
N ARG A 538 -11.89 -4.93 -25.72
CA ARG A 538 -12.39 -5.25 -27.06
C ARG A 538 -13.62 -4.39 -27.32
N ILE A 539 -13.51 -3.50 -28.28
CA ILE A 539 -14.50 -2.47 -28.58
C ILE A 539 -15.27 -2.91 -29.83
N HIS A 540 -16.60 -2.95 -29.71
CA HIS A 540 -17.50 -3.41 -30.77
C HIS A 540 -18.41 -2.31 -31.33
N SER A 541 -18.46 -1.13 -30.70
CA SER A 541 -19.31 -0.02 -31.12
C SER A 541 -18.69 1.34 -30.82
N SER A 542 -19.20 2.37 -31.48
CA SER A 542 -18.96 3.76 -31.05
C SER A 542 -19.55 4.00 -29.65
N GLY A 543 -19.01 5.00 -28.96
CA GLY A 543 -19.42 5.31 -27.58
C GLY A 543 -18.26 5.77 -26.70
N ASP A 544 -18.58 5.98 -25.43
CA ASP A 544 -17.64 6.37 -24.38
C ASP A 544 -17.19 5.14 -23.56
N TYR A 545 -15.89 5.05 -23.32
CA TYR A 545 -15.26 3.99 -22.51
C TYR A 545 -14.37 4.64 -21.45
N ASP A 546 -14.46 4.15 -20.22
CA ASP A 546 -13.68 4.66 -19.08
C ASP A 546 -12.58 3.66 -18.71
N PHE A 547 -11.39 4.16 -18.37
CA PHE A 547 -10.23 3.37 -17.96
C PHE A 547 -9.71 3.92 -16.62
N PRO A 548 -10.40 3.66 -15.50
CA PRO A 548 -10.26 4.44 -14.27
C PRO A 548 -8.84 4.46 -13.69
N ASN A 549 -8.20 3.30 -13.54
CA ASN A 549 -6.84 3.19 -12.96
C ASN A 549 -5.74 3.76 -13.88
N THR A 550 -6.08 4.10 -15.12
CA THR A 550 -5.16 4.72 -16.07
C THR A 550 -5.42 6.21 -16.26
N PHE A 551 -6.41 6.78 -15.56
CA PHE A 551 -6.78 8.20 -15.66
C PHE A 551 -7.09 8.65 -17.10
N PHE A 552 -7.70 7.76 -17.89
CA PHE A 552 -7.96 7.96 -19.30
C PHE A 552 -9.39 7.60 -19.67
N ARG A 553 -9.98 8.37 -20.60
CA ARG A 553 -11.27 8.09 -21.21
C ARG A 553 -11.17 8.13 -22.73
N LEU A 554 -11.85 7.20 -23.36
CA LEU A 554 -11.94 7.08 -24.81
C LEU A 554 -13.36 7.44 -25.28
N SER A 555 -13.47 8.19 -26.36
CA SER A 555 -14.75 8.44 -27.03
C SER A 555 -14.61 8.12 -28.52
N ILE A 556 -15.28 7.08 -28.99
CA ILE A 556 -15.19 6.63 -30.39
C ILE A 556 -16.35 7.21 -31.19
N THR A 557 -16.04 7.97 -32.24
CA THR A 557 -17.03 8.59 -33.13
C THR A 557 -17.29 7.73 -34.36
N SER A 558 -16.28 7.05 -34.89
CA SER A 558 -16.41 6.15 -36.04
C SER A 558 -15.51 4.93 -35.87
N LEU A 559 -16.08 3.76 -36.15
CA LEU A 559 -15.44 2.47 -36.01
C LEU A 559 -15.87 1.58 -37.19
N ALA A 560 -14.92 1.09 -37.97
CA ALA A 560 -15.19 0.24 -39.14
C ALA A 560 -15.65 -1.17 -38.76
N ASP A 561 -14.96 -1.76 -37.78
CA ASP A 561 -15.18 -3.08 -37.21
C ASP A 561 -14.58 -3.08 -35.79
N SER A 562 -14.59 -4.21 -35.10
CA SER A 562 -14.03 -4.33 -33.77
C SER A 562 -12.58 -3.86 -33.66
N ALA A 563 -12.25 -3.26 -32.51
CA ALA A 563 -10.92 -2.79 -32.18
C ALA A 563 -10.45 -3.39 -30.86
N PHE A 564 -9.18 -3.81 -30.82
CA PHE A 564 -8.49 -4.08 -29.57
C PHE A 564 -7.82 -2.77 -29.14
N PHE A 565 -8.14 -2.26 -27.96
CA PHE A 565 -7.62 -1.00 -27.44
C PHE A 565 -6.97 -1.24 -26.09
N ARG A 566 -5.74 -0.76 -25.89
CA ARG A 566 -5.02 -0.74 -24.61
C ARG A 566 -4.55 0.66 -24.30
N VAL A 567 -4.68 1.03 -23.03
CA VAL A 567 -3.99 2.18 -22.45
C VAL A 567 -3.11 1.68 -21.32
N THR A 568 -1.87 2.15 -21.33
CA THR A 568 -0.88 1.96 -20.28
C THR A 568 -0.57 3.32 -19.68
N HIS A 569 -0.73 3.45 -18.38
CA HIS A 569 -0.30 4.61 -17.61
C HIS A 569 0.98 4.27 -16.85
N ASN A 570 2.08 4.91 -17.25
CA ASN A 570 3.39 4.70 -16.68
C ASN A 570 3.59 5.70 -15.54
N TRP A 571 3.92 5.21 -14.34
CA TRP A 571 4.21 6.03 -13.16
C TRP A 571 5.70 6.37 -13.05
N ALA A 572 6.29 6.75 -14.18
CA ALA A 572 7.65 7.23 -14.29
C ALA A 572 7.71 8.42 -15.26
N ALA A 573 8.80 9.18 -15.21
CA ALA A 573 9.00 10.27 -16.15
C ALA A 573 9.02 9.75 -17.63
N PRO A 574 8.40 10.48 -18.58
CA PRO A 574 8.65 10.30 -20.00
C PRO A 574 10.13 10.56 -20.31
N ASP A 575 10.61 10.10 -21.47
CA ASP A 575 11.98 10.45 -21.87
C ASP A 575 12.09 11.96 -22.08
N SER A 576 13.26 12.50 -21.79
CA SER A 576 13.59 13.90 -22.07
C SER A 576 13.47 14.21 -23.56
N LEU A 577 13.21 15.49 -23.87
CA LEU A 577 13.31 16.02 -25.23
C LEU A 577 14.73 15.78 -25.79
N LYS A 578 14.84 15.34 -27.04
CA LYS A 578 16.14 15.23 -27.72
C LYS A 578 16.71 16.62 -28.00
N THR A 579 15.83 17.57 -28.28
CA THR A 579 16.13 19.00 -28.40
C THR A 579 15.34 19.78 -27.34
N PRO A 580 16.01 20.31 -26.29
CA PRO A 580 15.34 21.09 -25.26
C PRO A 580 14.57 22.28 -25.84
N LEU A 581 13.31 22.43 -25.44
CA LEU A 581 12.47 23.57 -25.80
C LEU A 581 12.44 24.56 -24.62
N PRO A 582 12.82 25.84 -24.83
CA PRO A 582 12.79 26.84 -23.78
C PRO A 582 11.41 26.96 -23.14
N GLY A 583 11.38 26.97 -21.80
CA GLY A 583 10.16 27.12 -21.00
C GLY A 583 9.28 25.87 -20.93
N LEU A 584 9.60 24.78 -21.61
CA LEU A 584 8.83 23.54 -21.56
C LEU A 584 9.39 22.59 -20.49
N THR A 585 8.54 22.18 -19.55
CA THR A 585 8.85 21.20 -18.50
C THR A 585 7.89 20.02 -18.63
N LEU A 586 8.42 18.85 -19.00
CA LEU A 586 7.62 17.61 -19.06
C LEU A 586 7.20 17.17 -17.65
N SER A 587 6.14 16.37 -17.55
CA SER A 587 5.84 15.63 -16.32
C SER A 587 7.09 14.88 -15.87
N ASP A 588 7.43 14.98 -14.59
CA ASP A 588 8.47 14.18 -13.96
C ASP A 588 7.91 12.89 -13.33
N TYR A 589 6.60 12.66 -13.46
CA TYR A 589 5.89 11.66 -12.66
C TYR A 589 5.17 10.61 -13.48
N ARG A 590 4.57 10.97 -14.63
CA ARG A 590 3.77 10.01 -15.41
C ARG A 590 3.59 10.37 -16.89
N TYR A 591 3.24 9.35 -17.68
CA TYR A 591 2.81 9.50 -19.07
C TYR A 591 1.96 8.31 -19.51
N TRP A 592 1.27 8.45 -20.63
CA TRP A 592 0.41 7.41 -21.20
C TRP A 592 1.03 6.82 -22.46
N ARG A 593 0.69 5.57 -22.71
CA ARG A 593 0.88 4.89 -23.97
C ARG A 593 -0.45 4.31 -24.45
N ILE A 594 -0.76 4.56 -25.71
CA ILE A 594 -1.99 4.15 -26.38
C ILE A 594 -1.62 3.15 -27.47
N GLU A 595 -2.12 1.93 -27.34
CA GLU A 595 -1.78 0.80 -28.20
C GLU A 595 -3.04 0.04 -28.60
N GLY A 596 -2.99 -0.68 -29.73
CA GLY A 596 -4.14 -1.44 -30.17
C GLY A 596 -4.08 -1.92 -31.61
N ILE A 597 -5.10 -2.70 -31.98
CA ILE A 597 -5.33 -3.19 -33.34
C ILE A 597 -6.64 -2.56 -33.80
N TYR A 598 -6.55 -1.68 -34.80
CA TYR A 598 -7.67 -0.86 -35.27
C TYR A 598 -7.94 -1.10 -36.75
N HIS A 599 -9.21 -1.21 -37.11
CA HIS A 599 -9.65 -1.23 -38.50
C HIS A 599 -10.06 0.18 -38.94
N VAL A 600 -9.57 0.61 -40.10
CA VAL A 600 -9.83 1.96 -40.63
C VAL A 600 -11.20 2.01 -41.31
N PRO A 601 -12.01 3.08 -41.10
CA PRO A 601 -11.75 4.22 -40.23
C PRO A 601 -11.88 3.91 -38.73
N PHE A 602 -10.93 4.41 -37.94
CA PHE A 602 -10.99 4.50 -36.49
C PHE A 602 -10.82 5.98 -36.11
N GLN A 603 -11.91 6.63 -35.70
CA GLN A 603 -11.89 8.00 -35.24
C GLN A 603 -12.26 8.04 -33.76
N ALA A 604 -11.33 8.50 -32.94
CA ALA A 604 -11.49 8.52 -31.50
C ALA A 604 -10.91 9.79 -30.89
N LYS A 605 -11.51 10.17 -29.76
CA LYS A 605 -11.04 11.23 -28.88
C LYS A 605 -10.49 10.60 -27.62
N GLY A 606 -9.31 11.05 -27.19
CA GLY A 606 -8.73 10.69 -25.90
C GLY A 606 -8.90 11.83 -24.91
N ARG A 607 -9.26 11.50 -23.67
CA ARG A 607 -9.37 12.44 -22.56
C ARG A 607 -8.44 11.98 -21.45
N PHE A 608 -7.40 12.78 -21.20
CA PHE A 608 -6.34 12.52 -20.21
C PHE A 608 -6.63 13.33 -18.95
N PHE A 609 -6.85 12.64 -17.84
CA PHE A 609 -7.20 13.28 -16.58
C PHE A 609 -5.93 13.80 -15.88
N TYR A 610 -5.95 15.08 -15.50
CA TYR A 610 -4.93 15.71 -14.68
C TYR A 610 -5.51 16.13 -13.33
N SER A 611 -4.72 16.10 -12.28
CA SER A 611 -5.14 16.48 -10.93
C SER A 611 -3.98 16.79 -10.00
N ARG A 612 -3.98 18.00 -9.44
CA ARG A 612 -3.19 18.33 -8.25
C ARG A 612 -3.84 17.82 -6.94
N PRO A 613 -5.17 17.98 -6.71
CA PRO A 613 -5.79 17.49 -5.48
C PRO A 613 -5.66 15.97 -5.25
N SER A 614 -5.37 15.20 -6.30
CA SER A 614 -5.17 13.76 -6.24
C SER A 614 -3.69 13.36 -6.28
N HIS A 615 -2.75 14.31 -6.10
CA HIS A 615 -1.31 14.07 -6.10
C HIS A 615 -0.78 13.40 -7.38
N LEU A 616 -1.35 13.77 -8.54
CA LEU A 616 -0.92 13.24 -9.83
C LEU A 616 0.02 14.19 -10.57
N ASP A 617 -0.21 15.50 -10.48
CA ASP A 617 0.49 16.49 -11.30
C ASP A 617 0.98 17.70 -10.47
N ASP A 618 1.38 17.44 -9.23
CA ASP A 618 1.77 18.46 -8.24
C ASP A 618 2.95 19.33 -8.70
N SER A 619 3.90 18.73 -9.44
CA SER A 619 5.06 19.41 -10.01
C SER A 619 4.72 20.34 -11.19
N LEU A 620 3.68 19.99 -11.97
CA LEU A 620 3.26 20.71 -13.18
C LEU A 620 2.23 21.81 -12.92
N LEU A 621 1.39 21.67 -11.87
CA LEU A 621 0.27 22.57 -11.57
C LEU A 621 0.53 23.40 -10.32
N GLN A 622 1.53 24.27 -10.37
CA GLN A 622 1.89 25.10 -9.21
C GLN A 622 0.93 26.29 -9.04
N ASN A 623 0.48 26.90 -10.14
CA ASN A 623 -0.40 28.07 -10.16
C ASN A 623 -1.63 27.90 -11.09
N LEU A 624 -2.70 28.67 -10.84
CA LEU A 624 -3.94 28.67 -11.66
C LEU A 624 -3.73 29.11 -13.13
N ASN A 625 -2.59 29.74 -13.42
CA ASN A 625 -2.23 30.27 -14.75
C ASN A 625 -1.21 29.38 -15.48
N ASP A 626 -0.88 28.18 -14.97
CA ASP A 626 0.09 27.31 -15.64
C ASP A 626 -0.52 26.72 -16.92
N SER A 627 0.19 26.92 -18.03
CA SER A 627 -0.20 26.53 -19.39
C SER A 627 0.08 25.05 -19.60
N LEU A 628 -0.73 24.21 -18.95
CA LEU A 628 -0.69 22.77 -19.11
C LEU A 628 -0.98 22.41 -20.58
N VAL A 629 -0.01 21.79 -21.23
CA VAL A 629 -0.10 21.28 -22.59
C VAL A 629 0.02 19.75 -22.59
N ILE A 630 -0.34 19.13 -23.72
CA ILE A 630 -0.08 17.72 -23.98
C ILE A 630 0.81 17.57 -25.21
N LEU A 631 1.78 16.67 -25.08
CA LEU A 631 2.69 16.30 -26.15
C LEU A 631 2.42 14.87 -26.59
N TYR A 632 2.71 14.59 -27.84
CA TYR A 632 2.61 13.29 -28.45
C TYR A 632 3.90 12.92 -29.18
N ARG A 633 4.21 11.62 -29.17
CA ARG A 633 5.18 11.02 -30.09
C ARG A 633 4.70 9.62 -30.48
N LYS A 634 5.05 9.18 -31.69
CA LYS A 634 4.66 7.85 -32.17
C LYS A 634 5.37 6.73 -31.39
N ASN A 635 6.63 6.93 -31.03
CA ASN A 635 7.47 6.02 -30.25
C ASN A 635 8.74 6.76 -29.79
N ALA A 636 9.59 6.11 -29.00
CA ALA A 636 10.82 6.69 -28.45
C ALA A 636 11.87 7.16 -29.50
N SER A 637 11.78 6.68 -30.75
CA SER A 637 12.66 7.15 -31.83
C SER A 637 12.28 8.53 -32.39
N GLU A 638 11.06 9.00 -32.12
CA GLU A 638 10.57 10.33 -32.53
C GLU A 638 10.73 11.36 -31.40
N GLU A 639 10.74 12.64 -31.77
CA GLU A 639 10.74 13.76 -30.81
C GLU A 639 9.31 14.05 -30.31
N TRP A 640 9.18 14.51 -29.07
CA TRP A 640 7.90 14.98 -28.53
C TRP A 640 7.40 16.23 -29.26
N GLN A 641 6.11 16.23 -29.60
CA GLN A 641 5.49 17.34 -30.32
C GLN A 641 4.20 17.78 -29.62
N GLY A 642 4.05 19.09 -29.41
CA GLY A 642 2.79 19.66 -28.96
C GLY A 642 1.70 19.46 -30.01
N ILE A 643 0.56 18.93 -29.61
CA ILE A 643 -0.58 18.64 -30.49
C ILE A 643 -1.80 19.51 -30.15
N PRO A 644 -2.80 19.66 -31.04
CA PRO A 644 -4.04 20.36 -30.72
C PRO A 644 -4.83 19.64 -29.63
N PHE A 645 -5.30 20.38 -28.63
CA PHE A 645 -6.11 19.86 -27.53
C PHE A 645 -7.13 20.89 -27.03
N THR A 646 -8.10 20.45 -26.23
CA THR A 646 -8.92 21.32 -25.39
C THR A 646 -8.73 20.95 -23.92
N ARG A 647 -8.70 21.95 -23.03
CA ARG A 647 -8.59 21.74 -21.58
C ARG A 647 -9.92 22.06 -20.92
N THR A 648 -10.33 21.21 -19.99
CA THR A 648 -11.42 21.49 -19.05
C THR A 648 -10.89 21.40 -17.62
N GLY A 649 -11.45 22.19 -16.70
CA GLY A 649 -11.00 22.26 -15.31
C GLY A 649 -9.84 23.24 -15.06
N THR A 650 -9.46 23.39 -13.79
CA THR A 650 -8.38 24.28 -13.36
C THR A 650 -7.23 23.48 -12.72
N LEU A 651 -7.41 23.03 -11.48
CA LEU A 651 -6.46 22.19 -10.74
C LEU A 651 -6.71 20.69 -10.92
N ALA A 652 -7.87 20.33 -11.46
CA ALA A 652 -8.21 18.99 -11.90
C ALA A 652 -9.18 19.07 -13.08
N GLY A 653 -9.06 18.14 -14.02
CA GLY A 653 -9.92 18.10 -15.20
C GLY A 653 -9.34 17.22 -16.30
N TYR A 654 -9.69 17.51 -17.55
CA TYR A 654 -9.26 16.72 -18.70
C TYR A 654 -8.58 17.57 -19.76
N ILE A 655 -7.49 17.05 -20.31
CA ILE A 655 -6.98 17.41 -21.63
C ILE A 655 -7.63 16.47 -22.66
N THR A 656 -8.30 17.03 -23.66
CA THR A 656 -8.99 16.27 -24.71
C THR A 656 -8.27 16.43 -26.03
N VAL A 657 -7.85 15.31 -26.62
CA VAL A 657 -7.26 15.22 -27.96
C VAL A 657 -8.34 14.65 -28.89
N ASN A 658 -8.73 15.41 -29.90
CA ASN A 658 -9.85 15.03 -30.79
C ASN A 658 -9.46 14.00 -31.86
N ASP A 659 -8.17 13.88 -32.18
CA ASP A 659 -7.62 12.94 -33.16
C ASP A 659 -6.61 12.04 -32.45
N LEU A 660 -7.12 11.09 -31.66
CA LEU A 660 -6.29 10.18 -30.88
C LEU A 660 -5.55 9.22 -31.80
N GLN A 661 -4.22 9.23 -31.69
CA GLN A 661 -3.31 8.35 -32.42
C GLN A 661 -2.63 7.34 -31.48
N PRO A 662 -2.28 6.13 -31.95
CA PRO A 662 -1.46 5.20 -31.19
C PRO A 662 -0.05 5.76 -31.00
N GLY A 663 0.50 5.63 -29.79
CA GLY A 663 1.78 6.22 -29.41
C GLY A 663 1.76 6.68 -27.96
N GLU A 664 2.63 7.62 -27.61
CA GLU A 664 2.84 8.07 -26.25
C GLU A 664 2.38 9.52 -26.08
N TYR A 665 1.82 9.81 -24.91
CA TYR A 665 1.29 11.11 -24.54
C TYR A 665 1.83 11.51 -23.17
N THR A 666 2.30 12.74 -23.03
CA THR A 666 2.69 13.27 -21.72
C THR A 666 2.19 14.69 -21.53
N LEU A 667 1.89 15.02 -20.27
CA LEU A 667 1.59 16.38 -19.86
C LEU A 667 2.89 17.17 -19.69
N ALA A 668 2.82 18.46 -19.96
CA ALA A 668 3.91 19.38 -19.69
C ALA A 668 3.37 20.75 -19.31
N SER A 669 4.17 21.53 -18.58
CA SER A 669 3.94 22.96 -18.39
C SER A 669 4.81 23.73 -19.38
N TRP A 670 4.23 24.63 -20.15
CA TRP A 670 4.98 25.45 -21.10
C TRP A 670 4.86 26.92 -20.77
N ASP A 671 5.95 27.53 -20.33
CA ASP A 671 6.01 28.95 -20.03
C ASP A 671 5.65 29.82 -21.26
N GLU A 672 4.50 30.50 -21.15
CA GLU A 672 3.91 31.42 -22.12
C GLU A 672 4.78 32.63 -22.49
N TYR A 673 5.88 32.90 -21.79
CA TYR A 673 6.84 33.93 -22.19
C TYR A 673 7.57 33.60 -23.52
N TYR A 674 7.53 32.33 -23.98
CA TYR A 674 8.21 31.89 -25.21
C TYR A 674 7.29 31.57 -26.39
N VAL A 675 5.99 31.34 -26.17
CA VAL A 675 5.09 30.77 -27.21
C VAL A 675 3.90 31.68 -27.47
N GLY A 676 3.93 32.39 -28.60
CA GLY A 676 2.77 33.11 -29.15
C GLY A 676 1.73 32.18 -29.79
N LYS A 677 1.23 31.15 -29.09
CA LYS A 677 0.10 30.33 -29.55
C LYS A 677 -1.14 30.62 -28.72
N THR A 678 -2.23 30.79 -29.45
CA THR A 678 -3.56 31.17 -28.98
C THR A 678 -4.17 30.04 -28.15
N GLU A 679 -4.30 30.23 -26.83
CA GLU A 679 -5.41 29.60 -26.12
C GLU A 679 -6.70 30.11 -26.77
N ILE A 680 -7.41 29.25 -27.51
CA ILE A 680 -8.75 29.60 -27.99
C ILE A 680 -9.69 29.43 -26.78
N ILE A 681 -9.69 30.44 -25.92
CA ILE A 681 -10.82 30.68 -25.03
C ILE A 681 -11.94 31.18 -25.94
N LEU A 682 -12.93 30.32 -26.23
CA LEU A 682 -14.13 30.68 -27.00
C LEU A 682 -14.97 31.65 -26.17
N THR A 683 -14.65 32.94 -26.27
CA THR A 683 -15.55 34.03 -25.90
C THR A 683 -15.81 34.90 -27.12
N ASP A 684 -17.07 35.32 -27.33
CA ASP A 684 -17.45 36.26 -28.40
C ASP A 684 -16.79 37.65 -28.25
N ASN A 685 -16.12 37.90 -27.11
CA ASN A 685 -15.37 39.11 -26.85
C ASN A 685 -13.99 39.04 -27.49
N LYS A 686 -13.57 40.09 -28.20
CA LYS A 686 -12.26 40.15 -28.87
C LYS A 686 -11.61 41.52 -28.71
N ILE A 687 -10.29 41.53 -28.58
CA ILE A 687 -9.45 42.72 -28.75
C ILE A 687 -8.55 42.45 -29.95
N SER A 688 -8.37 43.44 -30.82
CA SER A 688 -7.38 43.38 -31.90
C SER A 688 -6.68 44.74 -32.01
N ILE A 689 -5.37 44.71 -32.23
CA ILE A 689 -4.53 45.91 -32.26
C ILE A 689 -3.78 45.96 -33.58
N HIS A 690 -4.05 46.98 -34.39
CA HIS A 690 -3.46 47.10 -35.72
C HIS A 690 -3.20 48.56 -36.14
N PRO A 691 -2.08 48.85 -36.83
CA PRO A 691 -0.88 48.02 -36.85
C PRO A 691 -0.29 47.89 -35.44
N ASN A 692 0.55 46.88 -35.20
CA ASN A 692 1.31 46.81 -33.95
C ASN A 692 2.07 48.15 -33.76
N PRO A 693 1.94 48.86 -32.63
CA PRO A 693 2.43 50.25 -32.47
C PRO A 693 3.95 50.38 -32.36
N VAL A 694 4.69 49.79 -33.31
CA VAL A 694 6.15 49.92 -33.47
C VAL A 694 6.56 51.38 -33.70
N LEU A 695 5.69 52.18 -34.33
CA LEU A 695 5.87 53.61 -34.55
C LEU A 695 5.10 54.48 -33.55
N GLY A 696 4.63 53.90 -32.44
CA GLY A 696 3.91 54.60 -31.40
C GLY A 696 2.43 54.88 -31.69
N HIS A 697 1.85 54.43 -32.80
CA HIS A 697 0.40 54.60 -33.05
C HIS A 697 -0.24 53.27 -33.45
N CYS A 698 -1.43 53.00 -32.90
CA CYS A 698 -2.25 51.88 -33.35
C CYS A 698 -3.74 52.18 -33.19
N THR A 699 -4.53 51.33 -33.82
CA THR A 699 -5.96 51.24 -33.63
C THR A 699 -6.29 49.98 -32.82
N ILE A 700 -6.99 50.16 -31.71
CA ILE A 700 -7.46 49.09 -30.83
C ILE A 700 -8.95 48.88 -31.14
N LYS A 701 -9.29 47.76 -31.78
CA LYS A 701 -10.68 47.35 -31.99
C LYS A 701 -11.09 46.39 -30.89
N VAL A 702 -12.19 46.69 -30.20
CA VAL A 702 -12.75 45.90 -29.11
C VAL A 702 -14.17 45.52 -29.48
N ALA A 703 -14.52 44.25 -29.38
CA ALA A 703 -15.90 43.77 -29.51
C ALA A 703 -16.32 43.10 -28.20
N SER A 704 -17.47 43.51 -27.65
CA SER A 704 -18.02 42.89 -26.45
C SER A 704 -19.54 42.88 -26.42
N ASN A 705 -20.11 41.79 -25.89
CA ASN A 705 -21.56 41.63 -25.75
C ASN A 705 -22.11 42.31 -24.48
N HIS A 706 -21.24 42.84 -23.61
CA HIS A 706 -21.60 43.51 -22.35
C HIS A 706 -20.85 44.85 -22.19
N SER A 707 -21.32 45.70 -21.26
CA SER A 707 -20.53 46.86 -20.85
C SER A 707 -19.25 46.38 -20.15
N SER A 708 -18.11 46.86 -20.59
CA SER A 708 -16.79 46.36 -20.24
C SER A 708 -15.80 47.50 -20.02
N VAL A 709 -14.61 47.18 -19.51
CA VAL A 709 -13.53 48.13 -19.28
C VAL A 709 -12.28 47.62 -19.97
N LEU A 710 -11.81 48.35 -20.98
CA LEU A 710 -10.50 48.12 -21.59
C LEU A 710 -9.42 48.70 -20.67
N LYS A 711 -8.48 47.87 -20.25
CA LYS A 711 -7.30 48.23 -19.50
C LYS A 711 -6.04 47.90 -20.29
N ILE A 712 -5.02 48.74 -20.22
CA ILE A 712 -3.71 48.44 -20.83
C ILE A 712 -2.65 48.51 -19.77
N TYR A 713 -1.86 47.45 -19.67
CA TYR A 713 -0.78 47.31 -18.70
C TYR A 713 0.56 47.25 -19.41
N ALA A 714 1.59 47.82 -18.79
CA ALA A 714 2.98 47.45 -19.11
C ALA A 714 3.24 46.01 -18.63
N SER A 715 4.24 45.35 -19.23
CA SER A 715 4.74 44.04 -18.78
C SER A 715 5.13 43.98 -17.29
N SER A 716 5.48 45.11 -16.68
CA SER A 716 5.74 45.23 -15.24
C SER A 716 4.48 45.25 -14.36
N GLY A 717 3.28 45.14 -14.94
CA GLY A 717 2.00 45.18 -14.22
C GLY A 717 1.43 46.58 -13.99
N VAL A 718 2.14 47.64 -14.40
CA VAL A 718 1.67 49.03 -14.27
C VAL A 718 0.50 49.30 -15.21
N LEU A 719 -0.63 49.79 -14.69
CA LEU A 719 -1.79 50.20 -15.47
C LEU A 719 -1.58 51.56 -16.13
N LEU A 720 -1.82 51.64 -17.44
CA LEU A 720 -1.52 52.81 -18.28
C LEU A 720 -2.77 53.43 -18.91
N LEU A 721 -3.74 52.59 -19.25
CA LEU A 721 -5.03 53.02 -19.77
C LEU A 721 -6.13 52.26 -19.04
N LYS A 722 -7.21 52.95 -18.69
CA LYS A 722 -8.48 52.36 -18.25
C LYS A 722 -9.62 53.11 -18.94
N LYS A 723 -10.35 52.43 -19.82
CA LYS A 723 -11.41 53.00 -20.64
C LYS A 723 -12.68 52.15 -20.53
N PRO A 724 -13.75 52.65 -19.88
CA PRO A 724 -15.06 52.01 -19.94
C PRO A 724 -15.62 52.05 -21.36
N LEU A 725 -16.23 50.96 -21.80
CA LEU A 725 -16.83 50.77 -23.11
C LEU A 725 -18.24 50.15 -22.93
N PRO A 726 -19.30 50.72 -23.53
CA PRO A 726 -20.61 50.05 -23.56
C PRO A 726 -20.55 48.80 -24.45
N SER A 727 -21.58 47.95 -24.40
CA SER A 727 -21.65 46.79 -25.31
C SER A 727 -21.63 47.23 -26.78
N GLY A 728 -21.05 46.39 -27.65
CA GLY A 728 -20.87 46.66 -29.07
C GLY A 728 -19.41 46.58 -29.52
N THR A 729 -19.16 47.09 -30.73
CA THR A 729 -17.81 47.17 -31.32
C THR A 729 -17.30 48.60 -31.25
N HIS A 730 -16.09 48.78 -30.74
CA HIS A 730 -15.44 50.07 -30.55
C HIS A 730 -14.08 50.07 -31.25
N GLU A 731 -13.71 51.21 -31.81
CA GLU A 731 -12.43 51.43 -32.46
C GLU A 731 -11.75 52.65 -31.84
N LEU A 732 -10.60 52.43 -31.20
CA LEU A 732 -9.88 53.45 -30.44
C LEU A 732 -8.51 53.68 -31.09
N ASN A 733 -8.26 54.90 -31.56
CA ASN A 733 -6.92 55.30 -31.97
C ASN A 733 -6.14 55.74 -30.74
N TYR A 734 -4.99 55.12 -30.50
CA TYR A 734 -4.16 55.42 -29.33
C TYR A 734 -2.71 55.66 -29.72
N ASP A 735 -2.11 56.66 -29.07
CA ASP A 735 -0.73 57.06 -29.24
C ASP A 735 0.11 56.52 -28.08
N PHE A 736 0.88 55.48 -28.39
CA PHE A 736 1.86 54.84 -27.53
C PHE A 736 3.26 55.47 -27.58
N SER A 737 3.51 56.51 -28.39
CA SER A 737 4.85 57.11 -28.56
C SER A 737 5.49 57.62 -27.27
N ARG A 738 4.68 57.95 -26.26
CA ARG A 738 5.12 58.44 -24.96
C ARG A 738 5.47 57.33 -23.96
N PHE A 739 5.18 56.07 -24.28
CA PHE A 739 5.46 54.94 -23.41
C PHE A 739 6.83 54.31 -23.74
N PRO A 740 7.51 53.68 -22.77
CA PRO A 740 8.76 52.95 -23.02
C PRO A 740 8.62 51.91 -24.14
N ALA A 741 9.73 51.58 -24.81
CA ALA A 741 9.71 50.42 -25.70
C ALA A 741 9.54 49.14 -24.87
N GLY A 742 8.70 48.21 -25.30
CA GLY A 742 8.47 46.97 -24.57
C GLY A 742 7.14 46.30 -24.86
N PHE A 743 6.83 45.27 -24.08
CA PHE A 743 5.59 44.51 -24.17
C PHE A 743 4.48 45.12 -23.33
N TYR A 744 3.28 45.13 -23.92
CA TYR A 744 2.06 45.65 -23.33
C TYR A 744 0.92 44.64 -23.48
N ILE A 745 0.00 44.66 -22.51
CA ILE A 745 -1.17 43.78 -22.48
C ILE A 745 -2.42 44.63 -22.42
N ALA A 746 -3.27 44.54 -23.44
CA ALA A 746 -4.64 45.03 -23.39
C ALA A 746 -5.52 43.94 -22.79
N ARG A 747 -6.29 44.26 -21.75
CA ARG A 747 -7.31 43.39 -21.13
C ARG A 747 -8.66 44.06 -21.22
N LEU A 748 -9.66 43.29 -21.56
CA LEU A 748 -11.05 43.69 -21.47
C LEU A 748 -11.64 43.00 -20.24
N GLU A 749 -12.25 43.76 -19.34
CA GLU A 749 -12.84 43.22 -18.11
C GLU A 749 -14.33 43.57 -18.03
N ASP A 750 -15.14 42.76 -17.35
CA ASP A 750 -16.53 43.11 -17.03
C ASP A 750 -16.58 44.18 -15.91
N THR A 751 -17.80 44.64 -15.57
CA THR A 751 -17.98 45.64 -14.50
C THR A 751 -17.60 45.13 -13.10
N ASN A 752 -17.42 43.83 -12.92
CA ASN A 752 -17.01 43.18 -11.68
C ASN A 752 -15.49 42.86 -11.65
N GLY A 753 -14.76 43.16 -12.72
CA GLY A 753 -13.31 42.95 -12.83
C GLY A 753 -12.89 41.58 -13.37
N HIS A 754 -13.81 40.76 -13.89
CA HIS A 754 -13.46 39.50 -14.54
C HIS A 754 -12.93 39.73 -15.95
N SER A 755 -11.87 39.04 -16.34
CA SER A 755 -11.28 39.14 -17.68
C SER A 755 -12.19 38.52 -18.74
N LEU A 756 -12.53 39.29 -19.77
CA LEU A 756 -13.38 38.93 -20.89
C LEU A 756 -12.59 38.61 -22.17
N ALA A 757 -11.46 39.28 -22.39
CA ALA A 757 -10.54 39.05 -23.51
C ALA A 757 -9.21 39.76 -23.22
N HIS A 758 -8.12 39.35 -23.86
CA HIS A 758 -6.87 40.09 -23.79
C HIS A 758 -6.07 39.97 -25.11
N GLU A 759 -5.21 40.94 -25.38
CA GLU A 759 -4.32 40.97 -26.55
C GLU A 759 -2.96 41.55 -26.15
N LYS A 760 -1.87 40.92 -26.60
CA LYS A 760 -0.49 41.39 -26.36
C LYS A 760 0.03 42.14 -27.59
N PHE A 761 0.74 43.25 -27.38
CA PHE A 761 1.34 44.03 -28.46
C PHE A 761 2.67 44.66 -28.02
N ILE A 762 3.45 45.14 -28.99
CA ILE A 762 4.79 45.68 -28.77
C ILE A 762 4.78 47.16 -29.14
N VAL A 763 5.19 48.00 -28.19
CA VAL A 763 5.50 49.41 -28.48
C VAL A 763 6.97 49.49 -28.82
N GLY A 764 7.28 49.92 -30.03
CA GLY A 764 8.65 50.18 -30.50
C GLY A 764 9.01 51.65 -30.34
N LYS A 765 10.31 51.95 -30.41
CA LYS A 765 10.81 53.31 -30.65
C LYS A 765 11.47 53.35 -32.02
N ARG A 766 11.38 54.50 -32.70
CA ARG A 766 12.24 54.79 -33.84
C ARG A 766 13.70 54.91 -33.39
#